data_AF-L1KXN4-F1
#
_entry.id   AF-L1KXN4-F1
#
_cell.length_a   1.000
_cell.length_b   1.000
_cell.length_c   1.000
_cell.angle_alpha   90.00
_cell.angle_beta   90.00
_cell.angle_gamma   90.00
#
_symmetry.space_group_name_H-M   'P 1'
#
loop_
_entity.id
_entity.type
_entity.pdbx_description
1 polymer ?
#
loop_
_entity_poly.entity_id
_entity_poly.type
_entity_poly.pdbx_seq_one_letter_code
_entity_poly.pdbx_strand_id
1 'polypeptide(L)'
;MMTEIDKYRPFITTADGGVTLTGGEPLLQPAFTGAVLRRCKEAGPHTALDTSGSLGARATDALLADTDLVLLDIKSFDVAAYRRLTGGSFAPTLSFATRLDRLGLPLHVRYILVPGWTDDPEAMTASAPSWPGWATSTGSTSCRSTSSEPTSTTPSACPSFCATTRRPTGNRPSACASSSGNTACGHCDPPRVVRTALSGTRERAEGGKNGPHAPPTDAPTRKGLSMSVDTRQAPAALADEELKTLDAHWRAANYLAVGQIYLMANPLLTEPLRPEHVKPRLLGHWGTSPGLNLVYTHLNRVIKARDLDALCIWGPGHGGPAVVANSWLEGSYTQTYPDVTRDADGMARLFKQFSFPGGVPSHVAPETPGSIHEGGELGYALSHAYGAAFDNPGLLVACVIGDGEAETGPLAASWHSDKFLDPVHDGAVLPILHLNGYKIANPTVLARLPESELDELLRGYGHEPLHVTGDEPATVHRAMARAMDTAVERIAAIQRAAREEDVTQRPRWPMIVLRTPKGWTGPAEVDGLPVEGTWRSHQVPLAAVRDNPEHLRQLEDWLRSYRPEELFDEHGGPRPHVLACVPDNSRRLGATPHANGGLLLRELPLPPLERYAVEVDKPGATLHEPTRVLGDMLEDVMRATADRRDFRLVGPDETASNRLQAVYAASGKAWQAGTLDVDEHLDRHGRVMEILSEHTCQGWLEGYLLTGRHGLFSCYEAFVHIVDSMVNQHIKWLRVTRRLPWRAPIASLNYLLTSHVWRQDHNGFSHQDPGFVDHILNKSPEAVRVYLPPDANTLLSVAEHALRSRDYVNVIVAGKQPCFDWLSMEQATVHCARGAGIWDWAGTEDGSREPDAVLACAGDVPTQEVLAAAQLLRRHLPELCVRVVNVVDIARLMPREEHPHGMTDFEYDGLFTADKPVVFAYHGYPWLIHRLAYRRTGHQHVHVRGYKEIGTTTTPFDMVVRNDLDRYRLVMDVIDRVPGLAVRAAAVRQRMEDVRLRHHDWIRVHGTDLPEVADWTWDG
;
A
#
# COMPACT_ATOMS: atom_id res chain seq x y z
N MET A 1 -6.85 31.29 -1.57
CA MET A 1 -7.95 30.94 -2.51
C MET A 1 -7.82 31.69 -3.82
N MET A 2 -8.19 32.98 -3.94
CA MET A 2 -8.02 33.71 -5.22
C MET A 2 -6.58 33.61 -5.79
N THR A 3 -5.56 33.83 -4.95
CA THR A 3 -4.13 33.67 -5.29
C THR A 3 -3.73 32.26 -5.78
N GLU A 4 -4.55 31.24 -5.53
CA GLU A 4 -4.38 29.89 -6.09
C GLU A 4 -5.10 29.76 -7.43
N ILE A 5 -6.36 30.23 -7.51
CA ILE A 5 -7.16 30.29 -8.74
C ILE A 5 -6.43 31.08 -9.84
N ASP A 6 -5.81 32.21 -9.48
CA ASP A 6 -5.05 33.06 -10.40
C ASP A 6 -3.85 32.36 -11.04
N LYS A 7 -3.27 31.32 -10.42
CA LYS A 7 -2.20 30.51 -11.03
C LYS A 7 -2.69 29.74 -12.26
N TYR A 8 -3.97 29.35 -12.26
CA TYR A 8 -4.63 28.63 -13.34
C TYR A 8 -5.32 29.56 -14.34
N ARG A 9 -5.32 30.88 -14.11
CA ARG A 9 -5.96 31.87 -14.99
C ARG A 9 -5.58 31.72 -16.48
N PRO A 10 -4.31 31.49 -16.88
CA PRO A 10 -3.97 31.27 -18.28
C PRO A 10 -4.71 30.07 -18.88
N PHE A 11 -4.73 28.93 -18.18
CA PHE A 11 -5.44 27.72 -18.61
C PHE A 11 -6.97 27.96 -18.69
N ILE A 12 -7.55 28.57 -17.65
CA ILE A 12 -8.99 28.88 -17.59
C ILE A 12 -9.39 29.79 -18.76
N THR A 13 -8.61 30.83 -19.07
CA THR A 13 -8.88 31.75 -20.19
C THR A 13 -8.64 31.11 -21.56
N THR A 14 -7.61 30.26 -21.72
CA THR A 14 -7.35 29.56 -23.00
C THR A 14 -8.41 28.48 -23.29
N ALA A 15 -9.03 27.89 -22.27
CA ALA A 15 -10.07 26.87 -22.41
C ALA A 15 -11.51 27.40 -22.47
N ASP A 16 -11.71 28.73 -22.47
CA ASP A 16 -13.03 29.41 -22.27
C ASP A 16 -13.79 28.86 -21.04
N GLY A 17 -13.03 28.60 -19.97
CA GLY A 17 -13.46 27.84 -18.81
C GLY A 17 -13.94 28.68 -17.63
N GLY A 18 -14.29 27.99 -16.55
CA GLY A 18 -14.82 28.58 -15.33
C GLY A 18 -14.31 27.95 -14.04
N VAL A 19 -14.65 28.60 -12.92
CA VAL A 19 -14.38 28.12 -11.56
C VAL A 19 -15.65 27.48 -10.99
N THR A 20 -15.60 26.17 -10.77
CA THR A 20 -16.65 25.43 -10.06
C THR A 20 -16.29 25.28 -8.59
N LEU A 21 -17.15 25.76 -7.68
CA LEU A 21 -17.05 25.44 -6.25
C LEU A 21 -17.80 24.15 -5.96
N THR A 22 -17.06 23.13 -5.52
CA THR A 22 -17.50 21.76 -5.20
C THR A 22 -16.75 21.25 -3.96
N GLY A 23 -16.96 19.99 -3.57
CA GLY A 23 -16.33 19.36 -2.41
C GLY A 23 -17.28 19.23 -1.22
N GLY A 24 -18.19 18.25 -1.27
CA GLY A 24 -19.23 18.05 -0.27
C GLY A 24 -20.45 18.92 -0.54
N GLU A 25 -20.63 20.00 0.23
CA GLU A 25 -21.76 20.92 0.08
C GLU A 25 -21.31 22.37 0.36
N PRO A 26 -21.01 23.18 -0.67
CA PRO A 26 -20.54 24.55 -0.52
C PRO A 26 -21.50 25.48 0.23
N LEU A 27 -22.80 25.15 0.28
CA LEU A 27 -23.79 25.91 1.05
C LEU A 27 -23.74 25.61 2.56
N LEU A 28 -22.81 24.76 3.03
CA LEU A 28 -22.38 24.74 4.44
C LEU A 28 -21.61 26.01 4.83
N GLN A 29 -20.90 26.65 3.89
CA GLN A 29 -20.08 27.85 4.12
C GLN A 29 -20.48 29.03 3.20
N PRO A 30 -21.76 29.44 3.17
CA PRO A 30 -22.32 30.30 2.12
C PRO A 30 -21.62 31.67 1.99
N ALA A 31 -21.13 32.22 3.11
CA ALA A 31 -20.38 33.49 3.10
C ALA A 31 -19.01 33.38 2.40
N PHE A 32 -18.32 32.25 2.56
CA PHE A 32 -17.06 31.97 1.84
C PHE A 32 -17.34 31.69 0.37
N THR A 33 -18.31 30.82 0.08
CA THR A 33 -18.75 30.43 -1.26
C THR A 33 -19.12 31.67 -2.10
N GLY A 34 -19.97 32.55 -1.58
CA GLY A 34 -20.32 33.82 -2.25
C GLY A 34 -19.13 34.77 -2.42
N ALA A 35 -18.26 34.90 -1.41
CA ALA A 35 -17.08 35.77 -1.49
C ALA A 35 -16.02 35.29 -2.51
N VAL A 36 -15.97 33.98 -2.82
CA VAL A 36 -15.10 33.43 -3.87
C VAL A 36 -15.76 33.54 -5.24
N LEU A 37 -17.04 33.15 -5.38
CA LEU A 37 -17.81 33.28 -6.63
C LEU A 37 -17.78 34.72 -7.15
N ARG A 38 -18.13 35.68 -6.28
CA ARG A 38 -18.09 37.12 -6.61
C ARG A 38 -16.73 37.57 -7.12
N ARG A 39 -15.64 37.15 -6.48
CA ARG A 39 -14.28 37.54 -6.89
C ARG A 39 -13.82 36.83 -8.16
N CYS A 40 -14.42 35.69 -8.53
CA CYS A 40 -14.24 35.06 -9.84
C CYS A 40 -15.03 35.84 -10.90
N LYS A 41 -16.28 36.22 -10.60
CA LYS A 41 -17.14 37.06 -11.45
C LYS A 41 -16.51 38.41 -11.77
N GLU A 42 -16.03 39.13 -10.75
CA GLU A 42 -15.25 40.38 -10.85
C GLU A 42 -13.92 40.21 -11.61
N ALA A 43 -13.42 38.97 -11.73
CA ALA A 43 -12.15 38.64 -12.37
C ALA A 43 -12.27 38.14 -13.83
N GLY A 44 -13.48 37.84 -14.32
CA GLY A 44 -13.74 37.39 -15.70
C GLY A 44 -14.18 35.93 -15.91
N PRO A 45 -13.62 34.91 -15.22
CA PRO A 45 -14.03 33.52 -15.40
C PRO A 45 -15.51 33.24 -15.11
N HIS A 46 -16.10 32.36 -15.91
CA HIS A 46 -17.44 31.79 -15.66
C HIS A 46 -17.49 31.13 -14.27
N THR A 47 -18.62 31.23 -13.57
CA THR A 47 -18.75 30.80 -12.17
C THR A 47 -19.79 29.68 -12.01
N ALA A 48 -19.44 28.60 -11.31
CA ALA A 48 -20.35 27.47 -11.12
C ALA A 48 -20.45 27.00 -9.65
N LEU A 49 -21.66 26.65 -9.22
CA LEU A 49 -21.97 26.10 -7.91
C LEU A 49 -22.41 24.64 -8.03
N ASP A 50 -21.63 23.74 -7.45
CA ASP A 50 -21.96 22.32 -7.30
C ASP A 50 -22.65 22.10 -5.94
N THR A 51 -23.87 21.55 -5.92
CA THR A 51 -24.66 21.44 -4.68
C THR A 51 -25.73 20.34 -4.76
N SER A 52 -26.08 19.78 -3.61
CA SER A 52 -27.27 18.90 -3.45
C SER A 52 -28.60 19.68 -3.48
N GLY A 53 -28.55 21.01 -3.44
CA GLY A 53 -29.71 21.90 -3.29
C GLY A 53 -30.42 21.81 -1.94
N SER A 54 -30.07 20.83 -1.09
CA SER A 54 -30.73 20.60 0.21
C SER A 54 -30.58 21.79 1.17
N LEU A 55 -29.47 22.52 1.03
CA LEU A 55 -29.17 23.78 1.73
C LEU A 55 -29.45 25.03 0.89
N GLY A 56 -30.20 24.93 -0.22
CA GLY A 56 -30.48 26.02 -1.15
C GLY A 56 -31.12 27.29 -0.56
N ALA A 57 -31.74 27.18 0.62
CA ALA A 57 -32.20 28.33 1.40
C ALA A 57 -31.05 29.22 1.95
N ARG A 58 -29.81 28.71 1.99
CA ARG A 58 -28.60 29.43 2.40
C ARG A 58 -27.89 30.16 1.26
N ALA A 59 -28.23 29.84 0.00
CA ALA A 59 -27.76 30.61 -1.14
C ALA A 59 -28.51 31.96 -1.15
N THR A 60 -27.81 33.07 -0.89
CA THR A 60 -28.41 34.41 -0.98
C THR A 60 -28.59 34.81 -2.44
N ASP A 61 -29.51 35.74 -2.74
CA ASP A 61 -29.70 36.21 -4.12
C ASP A 61 -28.44 36.89 -4.68
N ALA A 62 -27.60 37.48 -3.81
CA ALA A 62 -26.29 37.99 -4.19
C ALA A 62 -25.33 36.87 -4.64
N LEU A 63 -25.24 35.76 -3.89
CA LEU A 63 -24.45 34.60 -4.27
C LEU A 63 -24.91 34.02 -5.61
N LEU A 64 -26.22 33.97 -5.85
CA LEU A 64 -26.79 33.47 -7.10
C LEU A 64 -26.57 34.44 -8.28
N ALA A 65 -26.59 35.76 -8.08
CA ALA A 65 -26.21 36.73 -9.10
C ALA A 65 -24.71 36.63 -9.48
N ASP A 66 -23.87 36.29 -8.50
CA ASP A 66 -22.44 35.98 -8.68
C ASP A 66 -22.19 34.54 -9.18
N THR A 67 -23.22 33.81 -9.64
CA THR A 67 -23.15 32.44 -10.20
C THR A 67 -23.63 32.45 -11.67
N ASP A 68 -22.97 31.74 -12.58
CA ASP A 68 -23.41 31.54 -13.97
C ASP A 68 -24.14 30.21 -14.20
N LEU A 69 -23.78 29.16 -13.45
CA LEU A 69 -24.34 27.81 -13.59
C LEU A 69 -24.48 27.11 -12.23
N VAL A 70 -25.59 26.42 -12.01
CA VAL A 70 -25.72 25.45 -10.90
C VAL A 70 -25.66 24.02 -11.43
N LEU A 71 -24.78 23.21 -10.85
CA LEU A 71 -24.75 21.75 -11.01
C LEU A 71 -25.52 21.13 -9.85
N LEU A 72 -26.80 20.82 -10.07
CA LEU A 72 -27.73 20.36 -9.03
C LEU A 72 -27.79 18.83 -9.01
N ASP A 73 -27.37 18.24 -7.90
CA ASP A 73 -27.38 16.79 -7.71
C ASP A 73 -28.72 16.31 -7.14
N ILE A 74 -29.49 15.53 -7.93
CA ILE A 74 -30.77 14.94 -7.51
C ILE A 74 -30.59 13.43 -7.36
N LYS A 75 -30.68 12.94 -6.11
CA LYS A 75 -30.48 11.52 -5.77
C LYS A 75 -31.66 10.60 -6.12
N SER A 76 -32.87 11.14 -6.18
CA SER A 76 -34.06 10.48 -6.73
C SER A 76 -35.18 11.50 -6.90
N PHE A 77 -36.10 11.26 -7.84
CA PHE A 77 -37.33 12.02 -7.96
C PHE A 77 -38.51 11.37 -7.20
N ASP A 78 -38.43 10.07 -6.89
CA ASP A 78 -39.34 9.45 -5.92
C ASP A 78 -38.95 9.88 -4.50
N VAL A 79 -39.92 10.41 -3.75
CA VAL A 79 -39.74 10.90 -2.39
C VAL A 79 -39.37 9.78 -1.42
N ALA A 80 -39.88 8.56 -1.63
CA ALA A 80 -39.56 7.42 -0.76
C ALA A 80 -38.14 6.87 -1.00
N ALA A 81 -37.70 6.77 -2.25
CA ALA A 81 -36.33 6.45 -2.64
C ALA A 81 -35.36 7.54 -2.18
N TYR A 82 -35.65 8.83 -2.43
CA TYR A 82 -34.82 9.95 -1.98
C TYR A 82 -34.59 9.90 -0.46
N ARG A 83 -35.65 9.65 0.32
CA ARG A 83 -35.56 9.55 1.78
C ARG A 83 -34.79 8.32 2.25
N ARG A 84 -34.90 7.18 1.55
CA ARG A 84 -34.10 5.98 1.82
C ARG A 84 -32.61 6.19 1.51
N LEU A 85 -32.30 6.85 0.40
CA LEU A 85 -30.93 7.11 -0.09
C LEU A 85 -30.19 8.17 0.73
N THR A 86 -30.88 9.23 1.16
CA THR A 86 -30.24 10.42 1.77
C THR A 86 -30.53 10.59 3.27
N GLY A 87 -31.51 9.85 3.81
CA GLY A 87 -32.11 10.13 5.13
C GLY A 87 -32.93 11.43 5.20
N GLY A 88 -32.85 12.30 4.18
CA GLY A 88 -33.42 13.64 4.17
C GLY A 88 -34.79 13.75 3.49
N SER A 89 -35.23 15.00 3.31
CA SER A 89 -36.41 15.36 2.52
C SER A 89 -35.99 15.88 1.15
N PHE A 90 -36.76 15.57 0.11
CA PHE A 90 -36.55 16.09 -1.25
C PHE A 90 -37.02 17.54 -1.40
N ALA A 91 -37.96 17.99 -0.57
CA ALA A 91 -38.63 19.29 -0.70
C ALA A 91 -37.69 20.52 -0.69
N PRO A 92 -36.58 20.58 0.09
CA PRO A 92 -35.64 21.71 0.03
C PRO A 92 -34.91 21.81 -1.31
N THR A 93 -34.41 20.68 -1.83
CA THR A 93 -33.77 20.58 -3.15
C THR A 93 -34.73 20.98 -4.27
N LEU A 94 -35.99 20.53 -4.19
CA LEU A 94 -37.04 20.87 -5.14
C LEU A 94 -37.40 22.37 -5.08
N SER A 95 -37.55 22.93 -3.88
CA SER A 95 -37.79 24.36 -3.66
C SER A 95 -36.65 25.23 -4.19
N PHE A 96 -35.41 24.75 -4.09
CA PHE A 96 -34.25 25.41 -4.68
C PHE A 96 -34.26 25.35 -6.21
N ALA A 97 -34.53 24.19 -6.82
CA ALA A 97 -34.69 24.08 -8.27
C ALA A 97 -35.74 25.07 -8.81
N THR A 98 -36.93 25.11 -8.20
CA THR A 98 -37.99 26.08 -8.54
C THR A 98 -37.61 27.54 -8.23
N ARG A 99 -36.60 27.82 -7.40
CA ARG A 99 -36.07 29.17 -7.20
C ARG A 99 -35.07 29.56 -8.29
N LEU A 100 -34.17 28.65 -8.69
CA LEU A 100 -33.22 28.88 -9.79
C LEU A 100 -33.94 29.12 -11.11
N ASP A 101 -34.94 28.29 -11.39
CA ASP A 101 -35.87 28.40 -12.54
C ASP A 101 -36.53 29.79 -12.61
N ARG A 102 -37.14 30.26 -11.51
CA ARG A 102 -37.73 31.61 -11.40
C ARG A 102 -36.73 32.77 -11.47
N LEU A 103 -35.45 32.52 -11.23
CA LEU A 103 -34.37 33.50 -11.39
C LEU A 103 -33.78 33.48 -12.80
N GLY A 104 -34.18 32.53 -13.66
CA GLY A 104 -33.59 32.32 -14.98
C GLY A 104 -32.14 31.82 -14.94
N LEU A 105 -31.71 31.24 -13.81
CA LEU A 105 -30.31 30.84 -13.62
C LEU A 105 -30.04 29.49 -14.31
N PRO A 106 -29.02 29.36 -15.18
CA PRO A 106 -28.68 28.10 -15.82
C PRO A 106 -28.47 26.95 -14.82
N LEU A 107 -29.03 25.79 -15.16
CA LEU A 107 -29.14 24.64 -14.28
C LEU A 107 -28.86 23.35 -15.04
N HIS A 108 -27.83 22.61 -14.63
CA HIS A 108 -27.61 21.23 -15.04
C HIS A 108 -27.98 20.29 -13.89
N VAL A 109 -29.07 19.53 -14.07
CA VAL A 109 -29.43 18.45 -13.15
C VAL A 109 -28.50 17.26 -13.40
N ARG A 110 -27.85 16.77 -12.35
CA ARG A 110 -27.06 15.54 -12.36
C ARG A 110 -27.79 14.47 -11.57
N TYR A 111 -27.78 13.25 -12.10
CA TYR A 111 -28.45 12.09 -11.54
C TYR A 111 -27.48 10.90 -11.65
N ILE A 112 -27.21 10.22 -10.54
CA ILE A 112 -26.23 9.11 -10.50
C ILE A 112 -26.99 7.79 -10.60
N LEU A 113 -26.62 6.96 -11.57
CA LEU A 113 -27.17 5.60 -11.73
C LEU A 113 -26.38 4.62 -10.84
N VAL A 114 -27.07 3.95 -9.92
CA VAL A 114 -26.51 2.95 -9.01
C VAL A 114 -27.37 1.69 -9.13
N PRO A 115 -26.79 0.53 -9.54
CA PRO A 115 -27.54 -0.70 -9.75
C PRO A 115 -28.35 -1.15 -8.53
N GLY A 116 -29.65 -1.42 -8.72
CA GLY A 116 -30.60 -1.78 -7.67
C GLY A 116 -31.06 -0.63 -6.76
N TRP A 117 -30.72 0.62 -7.05
CA TRP A 117 -31.00 1.78 -6.19
C TRP A 117 -31.52 3.03 -6.92
N THR A 118 -30.93 3.35 -8.08
CA THR A 118 -31.28 4.53 -8.91
C THR A 118 -31.13 4.25 -10.41
N ASP A 119 -31.21 2.98 -10.81
CA ASP A 119 -31.14 2.49 -12.19
C ASP A 119 -32.50 2.16 -12.82
N ASP A 120 -33.59 2.32 -12.05
CA ASP A 120 -34.97 2.07 -12.47
C ASP A 120 -35.41 3.00 -13.65
N PRO A 121 -35.64 2.47 -14.87
CA PRO A 121 -36.04 3.27 -16.01
C PRO A 121 -37.43 3.92 -15.88
N GLU A 122 -38.35 3.33 -15.09
CA GLU A 122 -39.66 3.95 -14.83
C GLU A 122 -39.50 5.15 -13.89
N ALA A 123 -38.68 5.07 -12.84
CA ALA A 123 -38.36 6.22 -11.99
C ALA A 123 -37.63 7.36 -12.75
N MET A 124 -36.78 7.01 -13.73
CA MET A 124 -36.10 7.98 -14.61
C MET A 124 -37.04 8.65 -15.62
N THR A 125 -38.11 7.98 -16.06
CA THR A 125 -39.02 8.51 -17.10
C THR A 125 -40.28 9.14 -16.54
N ALA A 126 -40.82 8.65 -15.42
CA ALA A 126 -41.97 9.22 -14.73
C ALA A 126 -41.70 10.60 -14.10
N SER A 127 -40.43 11.00 -13.96
CA SER A 127 -40.02 12.28 -13.39
C SER A 127 -39.97 13.45 -14.38
N ALA A 128 -39.95 13.17 -15.69
CA ALA A 128 -39.84 14.18 -16.73
C ALA A 128 -41.14 14.94 -17.11
N PRO A 129 -42.35 14.32 -17.18
CA PRO A 129 -43.49 14.92 -17.86
C PRO A 129 -44.31 15.89 -16.98
N SER A 130 -43.79 17.10 -16.73
CA SER A 130 -44.58 18.34 -16.49
C SER A 130 -43.76 19.59 -16.08
N TRP A 131 -42.43 19.55 -16.06
CA TRP A 131 -41.59 20.71 -15.71
C TRP A 131 -41.40 21.68 -16.91
N PRO A 132 -41.98 22.89 -16.92
CA PRO A 132 -41.99 23.72 -18.13
C PRO A 132 -40.66 24.46 -18.31
N GLY A 133 -39.91 24.11 -19.36
CA GLY A 133 -38.70 24.84 -19.80
C GLY A 133 -37.38 24.09 -19.68
N TRP A 134 -37.37 22.88 -19.09
CA TRP A 134 -36.13 22.15 -18.81
C TRP A 134 -35.66 21.31 -20.00
N ALA A 135 -34.55 21.70 -20.62
CA ALA A 135 -33.85 20.87 -21.60
C ALA A 135 -32.96 19.84 -20.90
N THR A 136 -33.29 18.55 -21.03
CA THR A 136 -32.53 17.44 -20.43
C THR A 136 -31.47 16.91 -21.39
N SER A 137 -30.19 17.09 -21.04
CA SER A 137 -29.05 16.44 -21.71
C SER A 137 -28.71 15.13 -21.00
N THR A 138 -29.25 14.01 -21.51
CA THR A 138 -28.89 12.67 -21.04
C THR A 138 -27.48 12.30 -21.48
N GLY A 139 -26.50 12.58 -20.62
CA GLY A 139 -25.08 12.29 -20.83
C GLY A 139 -24.73 10.79 -20.82
N SER A 140 -25.22 10.02 -21.79
CA SER A 140 -24.78 8.65 -22.05
C SER A 140 -23.42 8.67 -22.75
N THR A 141 -22.36 8.23 -22.07
CA THR A 141 -21.00 8.11 -22.63
C THR A 141 -20.93 6.98 -23.66
N SER A 142 -21.44 7.22 -24.88
CA SER A 142 -21.27 6.33 -26.03
C SER A 142 -20.27 6.94 -27.01
N CYS A 143 -19.29 6.14 -27.43
CA CYS A 143 -18.17 6.63 -28.22
C CYS A 143 -18.52 6.66 -29.71
N ARG A 144 -18.52 7.86 -30.33
CA ARG A 144 -18.25 7.98 -31.78
C ARG A 144 -17.89 9.41 -32.25
N SER A 145 -16.72 9.49 -32.89
CA SER A 145 -16.35 10.35 -34.04
C SER A 145 -16.96 11.75 -34.16
N THR A 146 -16.12 12.78 -34.00
CA THR A 146 -16.26 14.04 -34.73
C THR A 146 -15.87 13.85 -36.19
N SER A 147 -16.71 14.34 -37.11
CA SER A 147 -16.34 14.59 -38.52
C SER A 147 -16.90 15.95 -38.92
N SER A 148 -16.03 16.94 -39.02
CA SER A 148 -16.37 18.32 -39.40
C SER A 148 -16.22 18.53 -40.90
N GLU A 149 -17.19 19.21 -41.54
CA GLU A 149 -17.07 20.21 -42.63
C GLU A 149 -18.47 20.45 -43.29
N PRO A 150 -18.70 21.53 -44.10
CA PRO A 150 -19.24 22.75 -43.52
C PRO A 150 -20.58 23.21 -44.15
N THR A 151 -21.12 24.31 -43.63
CA THR A 151 -22.41 24.89 -44.07
C THR A 151 -22.40 25.46 -45.50
N SER A 152 -23.44 25.17 -46.28
CA SER A 152 -23.88 25.98 -47.43
C SER A 152 -25.41 26.01 -47.52
N THR A 153 -25.98 26.97 -48.26
CA THR A 153 -27.33 27.50 -47.98
C THR A 153 -28.38 27.31 -49.08
N THR A 154 -29.49 26.59 -48.76
CA THR A 154 -30.89 26.82 -49.21
C THR A 154 -31.21 26.75 -50.74
N PRO A 155 -32.50 26.75 -51.21
CA PRO A 155 -33.81 26.74 -50.52
C PRO A 155 -34.80 25.62 -51.04
N SER A 156 -36.11 25.84 -50.81
CA SER A 156 -37.32 25.28 -51.50
C SER A 156 -37.86 23.85 -51.20
N ALA A 157 -38.65 23.77 -50.12
CA ALA A 157 -40.07 23.36 -50.02
C ALA A 157 -40.70 22.15 -50.80
N CYS A 158 -41.65 21.50 -50.09
CA CYS A 158 -42.71 20.57 -50.53
C CYS A 158 -42.33 19.10 -50.86
N PRO A 159 -43.29 18.13 -50.79
CA PRO A 159 -44.72 18.27 -50.46
C PRO A 159 -45.21 17.51 -49.21
N SER A 160 -46.28 17.99 -48.60
CA SER A 160 -47.17 17.21 -47.71
C SER A 160 -48.30 16.61 -48.53
N PHE A 161 -48.71 15.35 -48.28
CA PHE A 161 -49.79 14.68 -49.04
C PHE A 161 -50.79 13.96 -48.13
N CYS A 162 -51.99 13.67 -48.66
CA CYS A 162 -53.14 13.19 -47.89
C CYS A 162 -53.94 12.09 -48.63
N ALA A 163 -54.71 11.31 -47.84
CA ALA A 163 -55.90 10.51 -48.20
C ALA A 163 -55.76 9.13 -48.92
N THR A 164 -56.22 8.10 -48.19
CA THR A 164 -57.07 6.95 -48.64
C THR A 164 -56.55 5.86 -49.59
N THR A 165 -56.67 4.58 -49.18
CA THR A 165 -57.69 3.62 -49.69
C THR A 165 -57.74 2.30 -48.86
N ARG A 166 -58.24 1.16 -49.37
CA ARG A 166 -58.84 0.04 -48.60
C ARG A 166 -58.20 -1.35 -48.82
N ARG A 167 -58.24 -2.21 -47.76
CA ARG A 167 -58.60 -3.67 -47.63
C ARG A 167 -58.65 -4.62 -48.86
N PRO A 168 -58.72 -5.98 -48.69
CA PRO A 168 -58.65 -6.82 -47.46
C PRO A 168 -57.65 -8.02 -47.52
N THR A 169 -57.25 -8.59 -46.38
CA THR A 169 -57.75 -9.85 -45.72
C THR A 169 -56.87 -10.13 -44.47
N GLY A 170 -56.95 -11.18 -43.62
CA GLY A 170 -57.80 -12.38 -43.39
C GLY A 170 -57.00 -13.35 -42.47
N ASN A 171 -57.54 -14.33 -41.72
CA ASN A 171 -58.92 -14.78 -41.44
C ASN A 171 -59.05 -15.22 -39.95
N ARG A 172 -60.25 -15.55 -39.47
CA ARG A 172 -60.62 -15.91 -38.05
C ARG A 172 -60.49 -17.44 -37.76
N PRO A 173 -60.66 -17.98 -36.52
CA PRO A 173 -61.59 -17.54 -35.44
C PRO A 173 -61.26 -17.74 -33.92
N SER A 174 -62.10 -17.11 -33.08
CA SER A 174 -62.69 -17.55 -31.77
C SER A 174 -61.84 -17.82 -30.50
N ALA A 175 -62.37 -17.74 -29.26
CA ALA A 175 -63.50 -16.98 -28.65
C ALA A 175 -63.59 -17.24 -27.12
N CYS A 176 -64.34 -16.39 -26.37
CA CYS A 176 -64.89 -16.62 -25.01
C CYS A 176 -63.89 -16.68 -23.81
N ALA A 177 -64.29 -16.49 -22.53
CA ALA A 177 -65.38 -15.70 -21.91
C ALA A 177 -65.23 -15.63 -20.36
N SER A 178 -66.09 -14.81 -19.70
CA SER A 178 -66.59 -14.93 -18.30
C SER A 178 -65.64 -14.91 -17.08
N SER A 179 -65.52 -13.73 -16.47
CA SER A 179 -65.99 -13.36 -15.11
C SER A 179 -66.08 -14.36 -13.94
N SER A 180 -65.80 -13.79 -12.76
CA SER A 180 -66.34 -14.07 -11.39
C SER A 180 -65.75 -15.24 -10.58
N GLY A 181 -65.96 -15.20 -9.25
CA GLY A 181 -65.72 -16.33 -8.33
C GLY A 181 -64.98 -15.93 -7.05
N ASN A 182 -65.63 -16.06 -5.89
CA ASN A 182 -65.07 -15.74 -4.58
C ASN A 182 -64.64 -17.02 -3.82
N THR A 183 -63.72 -16.87 -2.86
CA THR A 183 -63.46 -17.76 -1.69
C THR A 183 -63.05 -19.25 -1.85
N ALA A 184 -61.85 -19.53 -1.29
CA ALA A 184 -61.55 -20.56 -0.27
C ALA A 184 -60.99 -21.97 -0.62
N CYS A 185 -59.91 -22.31 0.09
CA CYS A 185 -59.38 -23.63 0.50
C CYS A 185 -58.89 -24.66 -0.57
N GLY A 186 -57.57 -24.90 -0.57
CA GLY A 186 -56.91 -26.06 -1.19
C GLY A 186 -55.44 -26.17 -0.77
N HIS A 187 -55.00 -27.35 -0.27
CA HIS A 187 -53.64 -27.60 0.24
C HIS A 187 -52.55 -27.70 -0.86
N CYS A 188 -51.29 -27.40 -0.52
CA CYS A 188 -50.21 -28.41 -0.40
C CYS A 188 -48.89 -27.80 0.14
N ASP A 189 -48.04 -28.64 0.74
CA ASP A 189 -47.00 -28.25 1.71
C ASP A 189 -45.62 -27.83 1.15
N PRO A 190 -44.87 -27.02 1.91
CA PRO A 190 -43.41 -27.02 1.95
C PRO A 190 -42.87 -27.74 3.22
N PRO A 191 -41.78 -28.52 3.15
CA PRO A 191 -41.20 -29.17 4.32
C PRO A 191 -40.34 -28.22 5.18
N ARG A 192 -40.52 -28.26 6.51
CA ARG A 192 -39.57 -27.74 7.51
C ARG A 192 -39.24 -28.82 8.54
N VAL A 193 -37.96 -28.89 8.94
CA VAL A 193 -37.45 -29.84 9.94
C VAL A 193 -37.82 -29.38 11.37
N VAL A 194 -38.15 -30.32 12.24
CA VAL A 194 -38.60 -30.08 13.63
C VAL A 194 -37.65 -30.75 14.64
N ARG A 195 -37.38 -30.06 15.75
CA ARG A 195 -36.81 -30.63 16.99
C ARG A 195 -37.92 -30.93 17.99
N THR A 196 -37.86 -32.08 18.66
CA THR A 196 -38.07 -32.25 20.11
C THR A 196 -37.70 -33.69 20.55
N ALA A 197 -37.65 -33.95 21.85
CA ALA A 197 -37.34 -35.26 22.44
C ALA A 197 -38.38 -35.63 23.51
N LEU A 198 -38.46 -36.91 23.91
CA LEU A 198 -38.50 -37.37 25.33
C LEU A 198 -38.67 -38.90 25.52
N SER A 199 -38.06 -39.41 26.59
CA SER A 199 -38.42 -40.59 27.43
C SER A 199 -39.03 -41.89 26.84
N GLY A 200 -38.18 -42.91 26.62
CA GLY A 200 -38.02 -44.08 27.53
C GLY A 200 -39.15 -45.11 27.77
N THR A 201 -38.78 -46.41 27.70
CA THR A 201 -39.41 -47.53 28.46
C THR A 201 -38.47 -48.76 28.52
N ARG A 202 -38.87 -49.87 29.17
CA ARG A 202 -38.02 -51.06 29.45
C ARG A 202 -38.56 -52.34 28.79
N GLU A 203 -37.66 -53.31 28.58
CA GLU A 203 -37.74 -54.78 28.85
C GLU A 203 -37.05 -55.62 27.75
N ARG A 204 -36.76 -56.93 27.91
CA ARG A 204 -35.91 -57.72 28.86
C ARG A 204 -36.17 -59.23 28.57
N ALA A 205 -35.18 -59.98 28.09
CA ALA A 205 -35.04 -61.47 28.15
C ALA A 205 -33.91 -61.95 27.19
N GLU A 206 -33.14 -63.02 27.40
CA GLU A 206 -32.83 -63.80 28.61
C GLU A 206 -31.52 -64.63 28.43
N GLY A 207 -30.90 -65.10 29.51
CA GLY A 207 -29.85 -66.15 29.54
C GLY A 207 -28.37 -65.72 29.28
N GLY A 208 -27.35 -66.26 29.97
CA GLY A 208 -27.41 -67.11 31.17
C GLY A 208 -26.05 -67.68 31.69
N LYS A 209 -25.73 -67.39 32.96
CA LYS A 209 -24.93 -68.15 33.95
C LYS A 209 -23.40 -68.43 33.78
N ASN A 210 -22.75 -68.39 34.95
CA ASN A 210 -21.48 -69.04 35.39
C ASN A 210 -20.10 -68.42 35.03
N GLY A 211 -19.24 -68.32 36.06
CA GLY A 211 -17.76 -68.34 35.98
C GLY A 211 -17.23 -69.64 36.65
N PRO A 212 -16.01 -69.73 37.23
CA PRO A 212 -14.99 -68.68 37.48
C PRO A 212 -13.52 -69.05 37.12
N HIS A 213 -12.57 -68.22 37.55
CA HIS A 213 -11.10 -68.44 37.71
C HIS A 213 -10.13 -68.54 36.50
N ALA A 214 -9.15 -67.61 36.50
CA ALA A 214 -7.71 -67.72 36.13
C ALA A 214 -7.27 -68.21 34.72
N PRO A 215 -6.27 -67.54 34.11
CA PRO A 215 -4.88 -68.01 34.26
C PRO A 215 -3.83 -66.89 34.54
N PRO A 216 -2.54 -67.22 34.80
CA PRO A 216 -1.49 -66.26 35.19
C PRO A 216 -0.35 -66.07 34.15
N THR A 217 0.56 -65.12 34.46
CA THR A 217 1.95 -64.97 33.93
C THR A 217 2.12 -64.63 32.43
N ASP A 218 3.15 -63.86 31.99
CA ASP A 218 4.35 -63.38 32.70
C ASP A 218 4.76 -61.92 32.34
N ALA A 219 5.75 -61.38 33.05
CA ALA A 219 6.15 -59.95 33.09
C ALA A 219 7.47 -59.66 32.28
N PRO A 220 8.09 -58.45 32.27
CA PRO A 220 7.71 -57.19 32.95
C PRO A 220 7.83 -55.89 32.13
N THR A 221 6.98 -54.90 32.44
CA THR A 221 7.24 -53.49 32.10
C THR A 221 8.26 -52.86 33.05
N ARG A 222 9.27 -52.16 32.50
CA ARG A 222 10.21 -51.38 33.33
C ARG A 222 9.60 -50.02 33.70
N LYS A 223 9.61 -49.74 35.01
CA LYS A 223 9.26 -48.49 35.67
C LYS A 223 9.50 -47.24 34.81
N GLY A 224 8.45 -46.45 34.57
CA GLY A 224 8.64 -45.04 34.24
C GLY A 224 9.27 -44.32 35.44
N LEU A 225 10.40 -43.64 35.23
CA LEU A 225 10.89 -42.68 36.21
C LEU A 225 9.98 -41.44 36.14
N SER A 226 9.36 -41.12 37.27
CA SER A 226 8.87 -39.75 37.47
C SER A 226 10.09 -38.84 37.55
N MET A 227 10.40 -38.16 36.45
CA MET A 227 11.37 -37.07 36.43
C MET A 227 10.74 -35.87 37.14
N SER A 228 10.88 -35.84 38.47
CA SER A 228 10.52 -34.66 39.26
C SER A 228 11.47 -33.52 38.89
N VAL A 229 11.01 -32.63 38.01
CA VAL A 229 11.70 -31.37 37.69
C VAL A 229 11.91 -30.61 38.99
N ASP A 230 13.16 -30.31 39.33
CA ASP A 230 13.49 -29.66 40.60
C ASP A 230 13.09 -28.18 40.54
N THR A 231 11.95 -27.84 41.14
CA THR A 231 11.36 -26.50 41.13
C THR A 231 12.14 -25.54 42.03
N ARG A 232 13.36 -25.17 41.62
CA ARG A 232 14.30 -24.34 42.39
C ARG A 232 14.95 -23.20 41.61
N GLN A 233 14.10 -22.38 40.98
CA GLN A 233 13.84 -21.03 41.49
C GLN A 233 12.58 -20.47 40.83
N ALA A 234 11.70 -19.85 41.62
CA ALA A 234 10.75 -18.91 41.04
C ALA A 234 11.52 -17.65 40.63
N PRO A 235 11.17 -16.95 39.54
CA PRO A 235 11.77 -15.68 39.18
C PRO A 235 11.78 -14.75 40.40
N ALA A 236 12.97 -14.25 40.76
CA ALA A 236 13.16 -13.51 42.00
C ALA A 236 12.17 -12.34 42.05
N ALA A 237 11.41 -12.24 43.14
CA ALA A 237 10.42 -11.17 43.27
C ALA A 237 11.12 -9.82 43.24
N LEU A 238 10.80 -9.01 42.22
CA LEU A 238 11.36 -7.67 41.96
C LEU A 238 11.55 -6.90 43.27
N ALA A 239 12.80 -6.61 43.61
CA ALA A 239 13.14 -6.04 44.91
C ALA A 239 12.59 -4.63 45.05
N ASP A 240 12.22 -4.21 46.27
CA ASP A 240 11.58 -2.90 46.47
C ASP A 240 12.51 -1.71 46.12
N GLU A 241 13.84 -1.88 46.17
CA GLU A 241 14.78 -0.87 45.64
C GLU A 241 14.83 -0.86 44.10
N GLU A 242 14.78 -2.04 43.46
CA GLU A 242 14.74 -2.15 42.00
C GLU A 242 13.44 -1.51 41.46
N LEU A 243 12.31 -1.79 42.11
CA LEU A 243 11.01 -1.18 41.81
C LEU A 243 11.07 0.35 41.83
N LYS A 244 11.72 0.96 42.83
CA LYS A 244 11.89 2.42 42.88
C LYS A 244 12.69 2.95 41.69
N THR A 245 13.72 2.23 41.23
CA THR A 245 14.50 2.66 40.05
C THR A 245 13.69 2.58 38.76
N LEU A 246 12.83 1.57 38.61
CA LEU A 246 11.94 1.43 37.44
C LEU A 246 10.82 2.48 37.46
N ASP A 247 10.19 2.73 38.61
CA ASP A 247 9.23 3.83 38.81
C ASP A 247 9.86 5.18 38.45
N ALA A 248 11.08 5.46 38.95
CA ALA A 248 11.79 6.69 38.66
C ALA A 248 12.13 6.86 37.16
N HIS A 249 12.61 5.80 36.49
CA HIS A 249 12.85 5.83 35.04
C HIS A 249 11.56 6.09 34.25
N TRP A 250 10.49 5.39 34.61
CA TRP A 250 9.19 5.51 33.96
C TRP A 250 8.57 6.91 34.14
N ARG A 251 8.60 7.45 35.37
CA ARG A 251 8.18 8.82 35.69
C ARG A 251 9.02 9.86 34.96
N ALA A 252 10.33 9.67 34.82
CA ALA A 252 11.19 10.58 34.06
C ALA A 252 10.83 10.58 32.57
N ALA A 253 10.60 9.40 31.98
CA ALA A 253 10.16 9.28 30.60
C ALA A 253 8.75 9.87 30.37
N ASN A 254 7.84 9.72 31.33
CA ASN A 254 6.51 10.34 31.30
C ASN A 254 6.61 11.88 31.38
N TYR A 255 7.38 12.42 32.34
CA TYR A 255 7.63 13.86 32.49
C TYR A 255 8.19 14.47 31.20
N LEU A 256 9.23 13.84 30.62
CA LEU A 256 9.84 14.29 29.36
C LEU A 256 8.87 14.20 28.17
N ALA A 257 7.96 13.22 28.14
CA ALA A 257 6.92 13.11 27.12
C ALA A 257 5.87 14.23 27.22
N VAL A 258 5.45 14.61 28.44
CA VAL A 258 4.55 15.77 28.65
C VAL A 258 5.28 17.08 28.29
N GLY A 259 6.53 17.25 28.73
CA GLY A 259 7.36 18.40 28.37
C GLY A 259 7.49 18.60 26.85
N GLN A 260 7.72 17.53 26.10
CA GLN A 260 7.71 17.56 24.63
C GLN A 260 6.38 17.97 24.00
N ILE A 261 5.23 17.61 24.57
CA ILE A 261 3.92 17.97 24.00
C ILE A 261 3.59 19.45 24.29
N TYR A 262 3.90 19.96 25.49
CA TYR A 262 3.40 21.25 25.97
C TYR A 262 4.43 22.39 26.04
N LEU A 263 5.69 22.12 26.39
CA LEU A 263 6.64 23.16 26.82
C LEU A 263 7.62 23.59 25.71
N MET A 264 8.02 24.87 25.75
CA MET A 264 9.10 25.44 24.94
C MET A 264 10.11 26.28 25.74
N ALA A 265 9.93 26.39 27.07
CA ALA A 265 10.85 26.95 28.06
C ALA A 265 10.50 26.39 29.45
N ASN A 266 11.29 26.72 30.48
CA ASN A 266 11.11 26.27 31.89
C ASN A 266 10.98 24.73 32.04
N PRO A 267 11.96 23.93 31.55
CA PRO A 267 11.83 22.47 31.48
C PRO A 267 11.90 21.75 32.85
N LEU A 268 12.30 22.45 33.92
CA LEU A 268 12.46 21.90 35.27
C LEU A 268 11.50 22.52 36.31
N LEU A 269 10.56 23.38 35.87
CA LEU A 269 9.58 24.08 36.74
C LEU A 269 10.21 24.85 37.92
N THR A 270 11.39 25.44 37.69
CA THR A 270 12.14 26.25 38.67
C THR A 270 11.42 27.55 39.04
N GLU A 271 10.50 27.98 38.19
CA GLU A 271 9.49 29.01 38.43
C GLU A 271 8.10 28.45 38.07
N PRO A 272 6.99 29.02 38.59
CA PRO A 272 5.64 28.62 38.19
C PRO A 272 5.42 28.76 36.67
N LEU A 273 4.55 27.93 36.10
CA LEU A 273 4.25 27.97 34.68
C LEU A 273 3.52 29.25 34.29
N ARG A 274 3.89 29.76 33.11
CA ARG A 274 3.24 30.91 32.46
C ARG A 274 2.90 30.57 31.01
N PRO A 275 1.93 31.26 30.38
CA PRO A 275 1.55 31.04 28.98
C PRO A 275 2.72 31.12 27.98
N GLU A 276 3.79 31.87 28.29
CA GLU A 276 4.98 32.00 27.45
C GLU A 276 5.88 30.75 27.49
N HIS A 277 5.84 29.94 28.56
CA HIS A 277 6.54 28.67 28.63
C HIS A 277 5.88 27.60 27.76
N VAL A 278 4.59 27.75 27.47
CA VAL A 278 3.76 26.81 26.70
C VAL A 278 3.83 27.10 25.20
N LYS A 279 3.91 26.03 24.39
CA LYS A 279 3.88 26.10 22.92
C LYS A 279 2.60 26.79 22.41
N PRO A 280 2.69 27.71 21.42
CA PRO A 280 1.51 28.32 20.80
C PRO A 280 0.59 27.35 20.05
N ARG A 281 1.07 26.13 19.75
CA ARG A 281 0.30 25.03 19.16
C ARG A 281 0.73 23.74 19.85
N LEU A 282 -0.22 23.06 20.49
CA LEU A 282 0.00 21.77 21.14
C LEU A 282 -0.14 20.67 20.10
N LEU A 283 0.90 19.84 19.94
CA LEU A 283 0.97 18.80 18.92
C LEU A 283 1.70 17.58 19.50
N GLY A 284 1.11 16.39 19.34
CA GLY A 284 1.61 15.14 19.90
C GLY A 284 0.47 14.25 20.43
N HIS A 285 0.84 13.10 20.99
CA HIS A 285 -0.11 12.11 21.52
C HIS A 285 0.29 11.65 22.92
N TRP A 286 -0.54 11.99 23.91
CA TRP A 286 -0.37 11.49 25.27
C TRP A 286 -0.81 10.04 25.41
N GLY A 287 -1.99 9.68 24.88
CA GLY A 287 -2.74 8.51 25.33
C GLY A 287 -2.03 7.14 25.24
N THR A 288 -1.05 6.97 24.34
CA THR A 288 -0.24 5.75 24.27
C THR A 288 1.09 5.85 25.05
N SER A 289 1.61 7.07 25.26
CA SER A 289 2.98 7.31 25.72
C SER A 289 3.33 6.67 27.08
N PRO A 290 2.46 6.66 28.11
CA PRO A 290 2.71 5.96 29.38
C PRO A 290 2.97 4.47 29.23
N GLY A 291 2.18 3.78 28.39
CA GLY A 291 2.34 2.34 28.14
C GLY A 291 3.60 2.05 27.33
N LEU A 292 3.95 2.90 26.36
CA LEU A 292 5.22 2.78 25.63
C LEU A 292 6.42 3.00 26.55
N ASN A 293 6.37 4.00 27.43
CA ASN A 293 7.39 4.26 28.44
C ASN A 293 7.53 3.09 29.42
N LEU A 294 6.43 2.45 29.83
CA LEU A 294 6.47 1.26 30.69
C LEU A 294 7.20 0.10 29.99
N VAL A 295 6.86 -0.15 28.72
CA VAL A 295 7.53 -1.18 27.92
C VAL A 295 9.03 -0.87 27.79
N TYR A 296 9.41 0.36 27.42
CA TYR A 296 10.82 0.76 27.30
C TYR A 296 11.58 0.56 28.62
N THR A 297 10.99 0.98 29.75
CA THR A 297 11.56 0.81 31.10
C THR A 297 11.84 -0.65 31.43
N HIS A 298 10.89 -1.55 31.16
CA HIS A 298 11.05 -2.96 31.46
C HIS A 298 11.91 -3.70 30.43
N LEU A 299 11.95 -3.26 29.16
CA LEU A 299 12.90 -3.74 28.16
C LEU A 299 14.34 -3.39 28.59
N ASN A 300 14.60 -2.12 28.95
CA ASN A 300 15.89 -1.69 29.50
C ASN A 300 16.37 -2.62 30.63
N ARG A 301 15.50 -2.90 31.62
CA ARG A 301 15.79 -3.84 32.71
C ARG A 301 16.18 -5.24 32.20
N VAL A 302 15.35 -5.88 31.36
CA VAL A 302 15.59 -7.29 30.97
C VAL A 302 16.76 -7.43 30.00
N ILE A 303 16.98 -6.44 29.14
CA ILE A 303 18.18 -6.34 28.28
C ILE A 303 19.43 -6.24 29.14
N LYS A 304 19.46 -5.32 30.12
CA LYS A 304 20.62 -5.14 31.01
C LYS A 304 20.88 -6.37 31.90
N ALA A 305 19.83 -6.99 32.42
CA ALA A 305 19.93 -8.13 33.32
C ALA A 305 20.37 -9.44 32.64
N ARG A 306 20.25 -9.54 31.30
CA ARG A 306 20.51 -10.78 30.53
C ARG A 306 21.45 -10.57 29.31
N ASP A 307 22.02 -9.38 29.15
CA ASP A 307 22.90 -8.94 28.05
C ASP A 307 22.35 -9.25 26.63
N LEU A 308 21.07 -8.92 26.41
CA LEU A 308 20.35 -9.28 25.18
C LEU A 308 20.68 -8.33 24.01
N ASP A 309 20.89 -8.88 22.81
CA ASP A 309 20.68 -8.10 21.59
C ASP A 309 19.18 -7.91 21.37
N ALA A 310 18.75 -6.66 21.26
CA ALA A 310 17.35 -6.30 21.19
C ALA A 310 17.06 -5.19 20.17
N LEU A 311 15.83 -5.22 19.67
CA LEU A 311 15.20 -4.19 18.85
C LEU A 311 13.74 -4.04 19.32
N CYS A 312 13.17 -2.85 19.23
CA CYS A 312 11.75 -2.64 19.56
C CYS A 312 11.01 -1.95 18.40
N ILE A 313 9.96 -2.60 17.90
CA ILE A 313 9.02 -2.03 16.94
C ILE A 313 7.88 -1.35 17.71
N TRP A 314 7.60 -0.11 17.35
CA TRP A 314 6.62 0.75 18.02
C TRP A 314 5.41 0.99 17.11
N GLY A 315 4.51 0.00 16.99
CA GLY A 315 3.32 0.09 16.13
C GLY A 315 2.43 1.30 16.44
N PRO A 316 2.16 1.63 17.72
CA PRO A 316 1.61 2.93 18.15
C PRO A 316 2.57 4.12 17.96
N GLY A 317 3.26 4.22 16.81
CA GLY A 317 4.36 5.15 16.57
C GLY A 317 4.00 6.63 16.62
N HIS A 318 2.71 6.96 16.57
CA HIS A 318 2.18 8.28 16.97
C HIS A 318 2.55 8.71 18.41
N GLY A 319 2.98 7.76 19.25
CA GLY A 319 3.61 7.95 20.56
C GLY A 319 5.09 8.34 20.53
N GLY A 320 5.55 9.06 19.50
CA GLY A 320 6.92 9.58 19.37
C GLY A 320 7.54 10.18 20.63
N PRO A 321 6.83 10.98 21.47
CA PRO A 321 7.39 11.56 22.70
C PRO A 321 7.99 10.54 23.66
N ALA A 322 7.41 9.33 23.74
CA ALA A 322 7.88 8.27 24.62
C ALA A 322 9.24 7.72 24.16
N VAL A 323 9.35 7.32 22.89
CA VAL A 323 10.59 6.74 22.36
C VAL A 323 11.71 7.78 22.35
N VAL A 324 11.41 9.02 21.98
CA VAL A 324 12.36 10.15 22.04
C VAL A 324 12.81 10.42 23.49
N ALA A 325 11.89 10.48 24.47
CA ALA A 325 12.23 10.67 25.89
C ALA A 325 13.20 9.60 26.42
N ASN A 326 12.92 8.32 26.15
CA ASN A 326 13.79 7.23 26.60
C ASN A 326 15.15 7.26 25.90
N SER A 327 15.19 7.50 24.57
CA SER A 327 16.45 7.62 23.81
C SER A 327 17.34 8.77 24.32
N TRP A 328 16.73 9.84 24.84
CA TRP A 328 17.45 10.93 25.50
C TRP A 328 17.93 10.53 26.91
N LEU A 329 17.11 9.86 27.72
CA LEU A 329 17.54 9.35 29.03
C LEU A 329 18.75 8.41 28.91
N GLU A 330 18.70 7.41 28.02
CA GLU A 330 19.82 6.49 27.78
C GLU A 330 21.00 7.13 27.02
N GLY A 331 20.83 8.35 26.50
CA GLY A 331 21.86 9.15 25.84
C GLY A 331 22.19 8.73 24.40
N SER A 332 21.42 7.83 23.79
CA SER A 332 21.55 7.56 22.35
C SER A 332 21.15 8.78 21.53
N TYR A 333 20.10 9.50 21.93
CA TYR A 333 19.68 10.74 21.27
C TYR A 333 20.78 11.81 21.25
N THR A 334 21.48 12.02 22.37
CA THR A 334 22.61 12.96 22.44
C THR A 334 23.83 12.48 21.66
N GLN A 335 24.04 11.17 21.51
CA GLN A 335 25.11 10.64 20.66
C GLN A 335 24.83 10.89 19.17
N THR A 336 23.56 10.81 18.75
CA THR A 336 23.12 11.12 17.38
C THR A 336 23.01 12.64 17.13
N TYR A 337 22.59 13.40 18.13
CA TYR A 337 22.35 14.85 18.08
C TYR A 337 23.09 15.56 19.23
N PRO A 338 24.40 15.85 19.09
CA PRO A 338 25.25 16.35 20.17
C PRO A 338 24.78 17.66 20.83
N ASP A 339 24.11 18.53 20.08
CA ASP A 339 23.52 19.77 20.60
C ASP A 339 22.35 19.55 21.59
N VAL A 340 21.82 18.33 21.70
CA VAL A 340 20.69 17.97 22.57
C VAL A 340 21.23 17.18 23.76
N THR A 341 21.98 17.92 24.57
CA THR A 341 22.69 17.47 25.77
C THR A 341 21.77 16.88 26.85
N ARG A 342 22.33 16.18 27.84
CA ARG A 342 21.58 15.61 28.97
C ARG A 342 21.65 16.53 30.20
N ASP A 343 21.19 17.75 30.01
CA ASP A 343 21.12 18.84 30.99
C ASP A 343 19.87 19.71 30.72
N ALA A 344 19.71 20.79 31.48
CA ALA A 344 18.55 21.69 31.38
C ALA A 344 18.41 22.38 30.00
N ASP A 345 19.50 22.75 29.35
CA ASP A 345 19.47 23.42 28.04
C ASP A 345 19.13 22.41 26.93
N GLY A 346 19.72 21.22 26.98
CA GLY A 346 19.39 20.11 26.09
C GLY A 346 17.95 19.61 26.29
N MET A 347 17.45 19.59 27.53
CA MET A 347 16.04 19.28 27.83
C MET A 347 15.09 20.38 27.31
N ALA A 348 15.44 21.66 27.44
CA ALA A 348 14.69 22.76 26.84
C ALA A 348 14.63 22.64 25.31
N ARG A 349 15.74 22.27 24.67
CA ARG A 349 15.82 22.02 23.22
C ARG A 349 15.00 20.81 22.80
N LEU A 350 15.10 19.69 23.54
CA LEU A 350 14.29 18.47 23.35
C LEU A 350 12.79 18.78 23.39
N PHE A 351 12.34 19.53 24.40
CA PHE A 351 10.94 19.91 24.54
C PHE A 351 10.51 20.82 23.39
N LYS A 352 11.26 21.90 23.14
CA LYS A 352 10.93 22.90 22.12
C LYS A 352 10.90 22.33 20.71
N GLN A 353 11.80 21.43 20.34
CA GLN A 353 11.92 20.92 18.96
C GLN A 353 10.86 19.88 18.59
N PHE A 354 10.26 19.17 19.54
CA PHE A 354 9.25 18.15 19.23
C PHE A 354 8.01 18.75 18.55
N SER A 355 7.63 18.22 17.37
CA SER A 355 6.49 18.69 16.57
C SER A 355 6.49 20.20 16.26
N PHE A 356 7.66 20.83 16.20
CA PHE A 356 7.83 22.28 16.02
C PHE A 356 8.40 22.61 14.62
N PRO A 357 8.08 23.77 14.01
CA PRO A 357 8.67 24.17 12.73
C PRO A 357 10.21 24.19 12.77
N GLY A 358 10.85 23.37 11.91
CA GLY A 358 12.31 23.19 11.89
C GLY A 358 12.87 22.28 13.00
N GLY A 359 12.00 21.60 13.76
CA GLY A 359 12.35 20.57 14.74
C GLY A 359 12.10 19.16 14.22
N VAL A 360 11.68 18.25 15.10
CA VAL A 360 11.52 16.81 14.80
C VAL A 360 10.05 16.38 14.65
N PRO A 361 9.75 15.27 13.95
CA PRO A 361 8.38 14.76 13.77
C PRO A 361 7.64 14.41 15.05
N SER A 362 6.33 14.13 14.90
CA SER A 362 5.44 13.70 15.99
C SER A 362 5.44 12.19 16.25
N HIS A 363 6.04 11.41 15.35
CA HIS A 363 6.03 9.95 15.33
C HIS A 363 7.41 9.36 15.61
N VAL A 364 7.54 8.04 15.69
CA VAL A 364 8.82 7.30 15.81
C VAL A 364 9.56 7.24 14.46
N ALA A 365 9.65 8.41 13.83
CA ALA A 365 10.16 8.67 12.48
C ALA A 365 11.65 8.28 12.31
N PRO A 366 12.18 8.16 11.08
CA PRO A 366 13.58 7.75 10.83
C PRO A 366 14.65 8.60 11.53
N GLU A 367 14.34 9.85 11.90
CA GLU A 367 15.16 10.72 12.76
C GLU A 367 15.34 10.19 14.19
N THR A 368 14.51 9.24 14.64
CA THR A 368 14.55 8.67 15.99
C THR A 368 15.59 7.55 16.05
N PRO A 369 16.63 7.65 16.89
CA PRO A 369 17.55 6.53 17.14
C PRO A 369 16.79 5.34 17.72
N GLY A 370 17.10 4.12 17.24
CA GLY A 370 16.36 2.91 17.60
C GLY A 370 15.15 2.59 16.71
N SER A 371 14.71 3.52 15.85
CA SER A 371 13.60 3.26 14.93
C SER A 371 14.03 2.54 13.64
N ILE A 372 13.25 1.54 13.25
CA ILE A 372 13.08 1.06 11.86
C ILE A 372 11.60 1.04 11.42
N HIS A 373 10.71 1.72 12.15
CA HIS A 373 9.27 1.67 11.90
C HIS A 373 8.60 2.91 12.49
N GLU A 374 7.99 3.74 11.63
CA GLU A 374 7.42 5.03 12.03
C GLU A 374 6.08 4.92 12.78
N GLY A 375 5.29 3.86 12.52
CA GLY A 375 3.98 3.62 13.15
C GLY A 375 2.97 4.76 12.96
N GLY A 376 3.06 5.47 11.83
CA GLY A 376 2.10 6.49 11.40
C GLY A 376 0.95 5.93 10.56
N GLU A 377 1.27 5.11 9.57
CA GLU A 377 0.30 4.20 8.95
C GLU A 377 0.36 2.87 9.73
N LEU A 378 -0.75 2.51 10.36
CA LEU A 378 -0.83 1.40 11.31
C LEU A 378 -1.10 0.08 10.59
N GLY A 379 -0.46 -1.01 11.04
CA GLY A 379 -0.78 -2.37 10.62
C GLY A 379 0.43 -3.25 10.27
N TYR A 380 1.60 -2.65 10.06
CA TYR A 380 2.79 -3.37 9.58
C TYR A 380 3.78 -3.76 10.67
N ALA A 381 3.55 -3.30 11.91
CA ALA A 381 4.50 -3.45 13.03
C ALA A 381 4.97 -4.90 13.23
N LEU A 382 4.03 -5.85 13.27
CA LEU A 382 4.36 -7.25 13.52
C LEU A 382 5.05 -7.91 12.32
N SER A 383 4.65 -7.61 11.07
CA SER A 383 5.38 -8.06 9.87
C SER A 383 6.82 -7.55 9.84
N HIS A 384 7.04 -6.27 10.16
CA HIS A 384 8.40 -5.70 10.27
C HIS A 384 9.19 -6.36 11.39
N ALA A 385 8.55 -6.74 12.51
CA ALA A 385 9.21 -7.42 13.62
C ALA A 385 9.69 -8.84 13.26
N TYR A 386 8.87 -9.62 12.55
CA TYR A 386 9.28 -10.93 12.03
C TYR A 386 10.36 -10.80 10.94
N GLY A 387 10.21 -9.83 10.02
CA GLY A 387 11.20 -9.48 9.01
C GLY A 387 12.59 -9.19 9.60
N ALA A 388 12.62 -8.44 10.71
CA ALA A 388 13.83 -8.14 11.48
C ALA A 388 14.40 -9.36 12.22
N ALA A 389 13.56 -10.29 12.68
CA ALA A 389 13.98 -11.49 13.41
C ALA A 389 14.54 -12.58 12.50
N PHE A 390 14.07 -12.71 11.25
CA PHE A 390 14.57 -13.72 10.31
C PHE A 390 16.10 -13.63 10.14
N ASP A 391 16.75 -14.79 10.14
CA ASP A 391 18.19 -15.09 10.21
C ASP A 391 19.05 -14.18 11.13
N ASN A 392 18.46 -13.63 12.20
CA ASN A 392 19.17 -12.92 13.28
C ASN A 392 19.07 -13.74 14.60
N PRO A 393 19.78 -14.89 14.75
CA PRO A 393 19.48 -15.90 15.77
C PRO A 393 19.66 -15.47 17.23
N GLY A 394 20.39 -14.38 17.49
CA GLY A 394 20.57 -13.79 18.81
C GLY A 394 19.62 -12.63 19.14
N LEU A 395 18.81 -12.15 18.18
CA LEU A 395 18.02 -10.93 18.32
C LEU A 395 16.64 -11.18 18.93
N LEU A 396 16.33 -10.45 20.00
CA LEU A 396 14.98 -10.30 20.53
C LEU A 396 14.30 -9.06 19.92
N VAL A 397 13.28 -9.27 19.10
CA VAL A 397 12.47 -8.18 18.53
C VAL A 397 11.19 -8.03 19.35
N ALA A 398 11.16 -7.08 20.27
CA ALA A 398 9.94 -6.66 20.93
C ALA A 398 9.03 -5.93 19.93
N CYS A 399 7.73 -6.24 19.90
CA CYS A 399 6.78 -5.61 18.99
C CYS A 399 5.58 -5.08 19.76
N VAL A 400 5.56 -3.77 20.06
CA VAL A 400 4.41 -3.13 20.69
C VAL A 400 3.34 -2.89 19.63
N ILE A 401 2.17 -3.48 19.84
CA ILE A 401 1.03 -3.48 18.93
C ILE A 401 -0.07 -2.60 19.52
N GLY A 402 -0.61 -1.67 18.74
CA GLY A 402 -1.82 -0.95 19.13
C GLY A 402 -3.04 -1.87 19.13
N ASP A 403 -3.88 -1.81 20.16
CA ASP A 403 -5.16 -2.52 20.16
C ASP A 403 -6.16 -2.00 19.11
N GLY A 404 -6.01 -0.74 18.67
CA GLY A 404 -6.67 -0.20 17.48
C GLY A 404 -5.95 -0.48 16.16
N GLU A 405 -4.66 -0.83 16.20
CA GLU A 405 -3.89 -1.30 15.04
C GLU A 405 -4.20 -2.78 14.73
N ALA A 406 -4.48 -3.57 15.77
CA ALA A 406 -4.92 -4.96 15.67
C ALA A 406 -6.32 -5.16 15.04
N GLU A 407 -7.01 -4.08 14.68
CA GLU A 407 -8.23 -4.09 13.87
C GLU A 407 -7.94 -3.98 12.36
N THR A 408 -6.69 -3.75 11.96
CA THR A 408 -6.29 -3.62 10.55
C THR A 408 -6.06 -4.99 9.90
N GLY A 409 -6.43 -5.13 8.62
CA GLY A 409 -6.22 -6.35 7.84
C GLY A 409 -4.74 -6.82 7.80
N PRO A 410 -3.77 -5.93 7.54
CA PRO A 410 -2.35 -6.28 7.56
C PRO A 410 -1.89 -6.88 8.90
N LEU A 411 -2.26 -6.27 10.03
CA LEU A 411 -1.85 -6.83 11.32
C LEU A 411 -2.59 -8.14 11.63
N ALA A 412 -3.87 -8.24 11.30
CA ALA A 412 -4.65 -9.47 11.48
C ALA A 412 -4.00 -10.66 10.75
N ALA A 413 -3.52 -10.47 9.52
CA ALA A 413 -2.77 -11.49 8.78
C ALA A 413 -1.39 -11.77 9.38
N SER A 414 -0.67 -10.73 9.83
CA SER A 414 0.71 -10.85 10.32
C SER A 414 0.89 -11.77 11.54
N TRP A 415 -0.16 -12.03 12.33
CA TRP A 415 -0.18 -13.05 13.39
C TRP A 415 0.02 -14.49 12.88
N HIS A 416 0.13 -14.71 11.57
CA HIS A 416 0.51 -16.00 10.98
C HIS A 416 2.02 -16.15 10.76
N SER A 417 2.84 -15.13 11.07
CA SER A 417 4.29 -15.15 10.83
C SER A 417 5.07 -16.14 11.72
N ASP A 418 4.55 -16.53 12.88
CA ASP A 418 5.17 -17.56 13.74
C ASP A 418 5.22 -18.95 13.10
N LYS A 419 4.39 -19.19 12.07
CA LYS A 419 4.42 -20.44 11.28
C LYS A 419 5.57 -20.46 10.27
N PHE A 420 6.36 -19.38 10.19
CA PHE A 420 7.51 -19.22 9.31
C PHE A 420 8.82 -18.92 10.07
N LEU A 421 8.74 -18.55 11.36
CA LEU A 421 9.90 -18.23 12.21
C LEU A 421 10.62 -19.50 12.69
N ASP A 422 11.84 -19.73 12.21
CA ASP A 422 12.71 -20.85 12.57
C ASP A 422 13.46 -20.59 13.90
N PRO A 423 13.16 -21.31 15.00
CA PRO A 423 13.87 -21.13 16.27
C PRO A 423 15.36 -21.50 16.19
N VAL A 424 15.84 -22.19 15.14
CA VAL A 424 17.27 -22.47 14.93
C VAL A 424 17.99 -21.24 14.38
N HIS A 425 17.67 -20.81 13.15
CA HIS A 425 18.40 -19.73 12.48
C HIS A 425 17.85 -18.33 12.72
N ASP A 426 16.57 -18.18 13.03
CA ASP A 426 15.94 -16.88 13.28
C ASP A 426 16.01 -16.49 14.77
N GLY A 427 15.81 -15.20 15.04
CA GLY A 427 15.71 -14.65 16.38
C GLY A 427 14.38 -14.99 17.07
N ALA A 428 13.84 -14.06 17.84
CA ALA A 428 12.52 -14.23 18.46
C ALA A 428 11.73 -12.93 18.43
N VAL A 429 10.45 -13.02 18.08
CA VAL A 429 9.51 -11.90 18.21
C VAL A 429 8.75 -12.04 19.54
N LEU A 430 8.68 -10.95 20.31
CA LEU A 430 7.84 -10.83 21.50
C LEU A 430 6.73 -9.79 21.26
N PRO A 431 5.52 -10.21 20.84
CA PRO A 431 4.40 -9.30 20.67
C PRO A 431 3.91 -8.79 22.02
N ILE A 432 3.67 -7.49 22.11
CA ILE A 432 3.12 -6.81 23.30
C ILE A 432 1.86 -6.07 22.84
N LEU A 433 0.69 -6.70 23.02
CA LEU A 433 -0.60 -6.10 22.71
C LEU A 433 -0.92 -5.02 23.75
N HIS A 434 -0.79 -3.75 23.36
CA HIS A 434 -1.04 -2.59 24.20
C HIS A 434 -2.55 -2.31 24.26
N LEU A 435 -3.24 -3.08 25.10
CA LEU A 435 -4.69 -3.18 25.25
C LEU A 435 -5.26 -2.05 26.12
N ASN A 436 -4.96 -0.79 25.77
CA ASN A 436 -5.35 0.40 26.53
C ASN A 436 -6.83 0.78 26.40
N GLY A 437 -7.57 0.11 25.52
CA GLY A 437 -9.04 0.09 25.49
C GLY A 437 -9.67 0.97 24.42
N TYR A 438 -8.90 1.85 23.76
CA TYR A 438 -9.44 2.90 22.89
C TYR A 438 -8.50 3.26 21.74
N LYS A 439 -9.09 3.53 20.57
CA LYS A 439 -8.44 4.16 19.42
C LYS A 439 -8.65 5.69 19.47
N ILE A 440 -8.94 6.36 18.34
CA ILE A 440 -9.02 7.83 18.27
C ILE A 440 -10.21 8.39 19.05
N ALA A 441 -11.42 7.91 18.76
CA ALA A 441 -12.69 8.38 19.33
C ALA A 441 -13.66 7.22 19.66
N ASN A 442 -13.13 6.00 19.73
CA ASN A 442 -13.89 4.76 19.90
C ASN A 442 -13.14 3.79 20.81
N PRO A 443 -13.83 2.84 21.47
CA PRO A 443 -13.17 1.68 22.07
C PRO A 443 -12.55 0.78 21.00
N THR A 444 -11.72 -0.17 21.41
CA THR A 444 -11.09 -1.17 20.53
C THR A 444 -11.75 -2.53 20.66
N VAL A 445 -11.80 -3.30 19.57
CA VAL A 445 -12.53 -4.59 19.51
C VAL A 445 -11.97 -5.58 20.54
N LEU A 446 -10.65 -5.84 20.48
CA LEU A 446 -9.98 -6.82 21.35
C LEU A 446 -10.08 -6.46 22.84
N ALA A 447 -10.16 -5.18 23.18
CA ALA A 447 -10.28 -4.76 24.58
C ALA A 447 -11.67 -5.00 25.17
N ARG A 448 -12.69 -5.19 24.31
CA ARG A 448 -14.10 -5.42 24.70
C ARG A 448 -14.53 -6.88 24.60
N LEU A 449 -13.67 -7.77 24.09
CA LEU A 449 -13.85 -9.21 24.22
C LEU A 449 -13.69 -9.64 25.69
N PRO A 450 -14.46 -10.66 26.15
CA PRO A 450 -14.11 -11.42 27.34
C PRO A 450 -12.67 -11.96 27.25
N GLU A 451 -11.98 -12.01 28.40
CA GLU A 451 -10.57 -12.42 28.44
C GLU A 451 -10.35 -13.82 27.86
N SER A 452 -11.29 -14.75 28.07
CA SER A 452 -11.28 -16.10 27.50
C SER A 452 -11.35 -16.13 25.96
N GLU A 453 -12.14 -15.25 25.34
CA GLU A 453 -12.27 -15.19 23.87
C GLU A 453 -11.00 -14.61 23.23
N LEU A 454 -10.39 -13.61 23.87
CA LEU A 454 -9.08 -13.09 23.47
C LEU A 454 -7.97 -14.15 23.66
N ASP A 455 -8.02 -14.90 24.75
CA ASP A 455 -7.11 -16.02 25.04
C ASP A 455 -7.22 -17.15 24.02
N GLU A 456 -8.44 -17.50 23.60
CA GLU A 456 -8.70 -18.49 22.55
C GLU A 456 -8.19 -18.02 21.18
N LEU A 457 -8.43 -16.75 20.82
CA LEU A 457 -7.93 -16.14 19.59
C LEU A 457 -6.38 -16.15 19.54
N LEU A 458 -5.72 -15.67 20.59
CA LEU A 458 -4.25 -15.60 20.66
C LEU A 458 -3.60 -16.99 20.68
N ARG A 459 -4.23 -17.97 21.35
CA ARG A 459 -3.78 -19.38 21.30
C ARG A 459 -4.09 -20.06 19.96
N GLY A 460 -5.14 -19.62 19.25
CA GLY A 460 -5.44 -20.02 17.87
C GLY A 460 -4.38 -19.52 16.89
N TYR A 461 -3.92 -18.27 17.06
CA TYR A 461 -2.71 -17.78 16.39
C TYR A 461 -1.42 -18.48 16.87
N GLY A 462 -1.47 -19.36 17.87
CA GLY A 462 -0.31 -20.15 18.30
C GLY A 462 0.57 -19.49 19.35
N HIS A 463 0.16 -18.34 19.90
CA HIS A 463 0.88 -17.70 21.00
C HIS A 463 0.48 -18.27 22.37
N GLU A 464 1.27 -17.96 23.40
CA GLU A 464 0.89 -18.13 24.80
C GLU A 464 0.78 -16.76 25.49
N PRO A 465 -0.44 -16.27 25.81
CA PRO A 465 -0.63 -14.94 26.37
C PRO A 465 -0.25 -14.85 27.85
N LEU A 466 0.49 -13.79 28.19
CA LEU A 466 0.88 -13.38 29.54
C LEU A 466 0.21 -12.04 29.86
N HIS A 467 -0.81 -12.04 30.72
CA HIS A 467 -1.58 -10.85 31.05
C HIS A 467 -0.89 -9.96 32.09
N VAL A 468 -0.84 -8.66 31.80
CA VAL A 468 -0.38 -7.58 32.67
C VAL A 468 -1.50 -6.55 32.75
N THR A 469 -2.38 -6.71 33.73
CA THR A 469 -3.60 -5.91 33.89
C THR A 469 -3.53 -5.08 35.17
N GLY A 470 -3.82 -3.78 35.07
CA GLY A 470 -3.93 -2.89 36.24
C GLY A 470 -3.66 -1.41 35.95
N ASP A 471 -3.86 -0.61 36.98
CA ASP A 471 -3.74 0.85 37.02
C ASP A 471 -2.90 1.37 38.21
N GLU A 472 -2.60 0.52 39.20
CA GLU A 472 -1.68 0.83 40.31
C GLU A 472 -0.21 0.55 39.91
N PRO A 473 0.66 1.58 39.76
CA PRO A 473 2.01 1.43 39.23
C PRO A 473 2.88 0.39 39.95
N ALA A 474 2.85 0.35 41.28
CA ALA A 474 3.67 -0.58 42.05
C ALA A 474 3.25 -2.05 41.88
N THR A 475 2.02 -2.29 41.41
CA THR A 475 1.50 -3.62 41.04
C THR A 475 1.83 -3.94 39.59
N VAL A 476 1.59 -2.99 38.68
CA VAL A 476 1.84 -3.15 37.23
C VAL A 476 3.32 -3.36 36.94
N HIS A 477 4.24 -2.61 37.55
CA HIS A 477 5.69 -2.83 37.38
C HIS A 477 6.11 -4.26 37.81
N ARG A 478 5.63 -4.75 38.96
CA ARG A 478 5.92 -6.12 39.42
C ARG A 478 5.30 -7.18 38.50
N ALA A 479 4.16 -6.91 37.87
CA ALA A 479 3.56 -7.81 36.89
C ALA A 479 4.32 -7.81 35.55
N MET A 480 4.65 -6.62 35.01
CA MET A 480 5.38 -6.46 33.75
C MET A 480 6.79 -7.05 33.82
N ALA A 481 7.48 -6.91 34.97
CA ALA A 481 8.75 -7.57 35.21
C ALA A 481 8.64 -9.10 35.05
N ARG A 482 7.76 -9.75 35.82
CA ARG A 482 7.51 -11.19 35.76
C ARG A 482 7.09 -11.66 34.36
N ALA A 483 6.24 -10.90 33.67
CA ALA A 483 5.79 -11.23 32.32
C ALA A 483 6.96 -11.23 31.32
N MET A 484 7.81 -10.20 31.33
CA MET A 484 9.01 -10.17 30.48
C MET A 484 10.02 -11.25 30.83
N ASP A 485 10.29 -11.51 32.12
CA ASP A 485 11.22 -12.57 32.53
C ASP A 485 10.71 -13.94 32.07
N THR A 486 9.43 -14.24 32.30
CA THR A 486 8.78 -15.48 31.84
C THR A 486 8.80 -15.61 30.32
N ALA A 487 8.59 -14.51 29.59
CA ALA A 487 8.64 -14.51 28.12
C ALA A 487 10.06 -14.78 27.59
N VAL A 488 11.08 -14.10 28.11
CA VAL A 488 12.48 -14.30 27.69
C VAL A 488 13.00 -15.69 28.07
N GLU A 489 12.62 -16.21 29.24
CA GLU A 489 12.97 -17.58 29.66
C GLU A 489 12.35 -18.64 28.77
N ARG A 490 11.09 -18.43 28.33
CA ARG A 490 10.42 -19.30 27.36
C ARG A 490 11.04 -19.22 25.98
N ILE A 491 11.37 -18.02 25.50
CA ILE A 491 12.08 -17.82 24.22
C ILE A 491 13.43 -18.55 24.24
N ALA A 492 14.22 -18.36 25.29
CA ALA A 492 15.51 -19.03 25.45
C ALA A 492 15.37 -20.57 25.55
N ALA A 493 14.33 -21.07 26.23
CA ALA A 493 14.04 -22.50 26.30
C ALA A 493 13.61 -23.08 24.93
N ILE A 494 12.79 -22.36 24.17
CA ILE A 494 12.37 -22.72 22.80
C ILE A 494 13.59 -22.79 21.88
N GLN A 495 14.40 -21.73 21.86
CA GLN A 495 15.61 -21.67 21.02
C GLN A 495 16.62 -22.73 21.40
N ARG A 496 16.86 -22.98 22.71
CA ARG A 496 17.75 -24.07 23.15
C ARG A 496 17.22 -25.44 22.75
N ALA A 497 15.93 -25.71 22.95
CA ALA A 497 15.34 -26.99 22.58
C ALA A 497 15.45 -27.26 21.07
N ALA A 498 15.30 -26.24 20.22
CA ALA A 498 15.52 -26.38 18.78
C ALA A 498 17.01 -26.55 18.40
N ARG A 499 17.92 -25.79 19.03
CA ARG A 499 19.35 -25.71 18.65
C ARG A 499 20.24 -26.79 19.27
N GLU A 500 19.88 -27.32 20.43
CA GLU A 500 20.67 -28.29 21.20
C GLU A 500 19.95 -29.65 21.40
N GLU A 501 18.62 -29.66 21.39
CA GLU A 501 17.79 -30.84 21.71
C GLU A 501 17.01 -31.39 20.48
N ASP A 502 17.23 -30.81 19.28
CA ASP A 502 16.58 -31.15 17.98
C ASP A 502 15.04 -31.19 18.01
N VAL A 503 14.43 -30.31 18.81
CA VAL A 503 12.97 -30.24 18.97
C VAL A 503 12.33 -29.50 17.80
N THR A 504 11.93 -30.26 16.79
CA THR A 504 11.27 -29.79 15.55
C THR A 504 9.77 -29.49 15.68
N GLN A 505 9.17 -29.59 16.87
CA GLN A 505 7.75 -29.26 17.08
C GLN A 505 7.54 -27.74 17.14
N ARG A 506 6.56 -27.21 16.39
CA ARG A 506 6.25 -25.77 16.43
C ARG A 506 5.90 -25.32 17.85
N PRO A 507 6.66 -24.39 18.45
CA PRO A 507 6.43 -23.93 19.81
C PRO A 507 5.18 -23.04 19.89
N ARG A 508 4.74 -22.73 21.12
CA ARG A 508 3.86 -21.59 21.37
C ARG A 508 4.70 -20.40 21.84
N TRP A 509 4.87 -19.40 20.98
CA TRP A 509 5.68 -18.24 21.31
C TRP A 509 4.97 -17.35 22.35
N PRO A 510 5.64 -16.95 23.44
CA PRO A 510 5.02 -16.09 24.45
C PRO A 510 4.69 -14.72 23.87
N MET A 511 3.57 -14.15 24.30
CA MET A 511 3.20 -12.77 24.01
C MET A 511 2.62 -12.10 25.26
N ILE A 512 2.70 -10.78 25.36
CA ILE A 512 2.21 -10.03 26.52
C ILE A 512 0.92 -9.29 26.14
N VAL A 513 -0.11 -9.40 26.97
CA VAL A 513 -1.32 -8.57 26.90
C VAL A 513 -1.21 -7.50 27.98
N LEU A 514 -0.90 -6.26 27.59
CA LEU A 514 -0.72 -5.12 28.49
C LEU A 514 -2.01 -4.29 28.57
N ARG A 515 -2.82 -4.53 29.62
CA ARG A 515 -4.12 -3.90 29.84
C ARG A 515 -4.03 -2.82 30.94
N THR A 516 -3.50 -1.66 30.56
CA THR A 516 -3.35 -0.44 31.38
C THR A 516 -4.22 0.70 30.85
N PRO A 517 -4.65 1.71 31.63
CA PRO A 517 -5.51 2.79 31.15
C PRO A 517 -4.91 3.58 29.96
N LYS A 518 -5.74 4.01 29.00
CA LYS A 518 -5.28 4.98 27.99
C LYS A 518 -5.01 6.34 28.63
N GLY A 519 -3.82 6.90 28.40
CA GLY A 519 -3.38 8.15 29.02
C GLY A 519 -3.10 8.06 30.51
N TRP A 520 -2.79 6.86 31.01
CA TRP A 520 -2.47 6.56 32.41
C TRP A 520 -1.45 7.54 33.02
N THR A 521 -1.64 7.95 34.28
CA THR A 521 -0.91 9.02 34.98
C THR A 521 -1.12 10.44 34.40
N GLY A 522 -2.06 10.59 33.47
CA GLY A 522 -2.55 11.88 32.96
C GLY A 522 -3.59 12.54 33.89
N PRO A 523 -4.18 13.67 33.46
CA PRO A 523 -5.36 14.23 34.11
C PRO A 523 -6.53 13.24 34.05
N ALA A 524 -7.04 12.82 35.22
CA ALA A 524 -8.17 11.89 35.31
C ALA A 524 -9.46 12.49 34.75
N GLU A 525 -9.71 13.77 35.03
CA GLU A 525 -10.88 14.54 34.58
C GLU A 525 -10.42 15.91 34.08
N VAL A 526 -11.06 16.42 33.01
CA VAL A 526 -10.89 17.78 32.49
C VAL A 526 -12.28 18.32 32.16
N ASP A 527 -12.59 19.54 32.60
CA ASP A 527 -13.88 20.22 32.37
C ASP A 527 -15.13 19.39 32.73
N GLY A 528 -15.05 18.55 33.77
CA GLY A 528 -16.14 17.66 34.21
C GLY A 528 -16.29 16.38 33.37
N LEU A 529 -15.30 16.05 32.53
CA LEU A 529 -15.31 14.87 31.66
C LEU A 529 -14.11 13.95 31.93
N PRO A 530 -14.30 12.62 32.06
CA PRO A 530 -13.19 11.70 32.26
C PRO A 530 -12.28 11.64 31.03
N VAL A 531 -10.97 11.67 31.25
CA VAL A 531 -9.93 11.72 30.20
C VAL A 531 -9.02 10.50 30.27
N GLU A 532 -8.37 10.25 31.41
CA GLU A 532 -7.67 8.99 31.69
C GLU A 532 -8.62 7.80 31.56
N GLY A 533 -8.13 6.67 31.05
CA GLY A 533 -8.96 5.49 30.80
C GLY A 533 -10.00 5.70 29.70
N THR A 534 -9.88 6.76 28.88
CA THR A 534 -10.78 7.04 27.75
C THR A 534 -10.04 7.44 26.48
N TRP A 535 -10.76 7.46 25.36
CA TRP A 535 -10.27 7.97 24.08
C TRP A 535 -9.87 9.46 24.11
N ARG A 536 -10.40 10.28 25.03
CA ARG A 536 -10.08 11.73 25.09
C ARG A 536 -8.59 11.99 25.32
N SER A 537 -7.91 11.09 26.03
CA SER A 537 -6.47 11.17 26.28
C SER A 537 -5.59 11.01 25.03
N HIS A 538 -6.14 10.58 23.89
CA HIS A 538 -5.36 10.11 22.74
C HIS A 538 -4.40 11.15 22.16
N GLN A 539 -4.84 12.40 21.96
CA GLN A 539 -4.01 13.50 21.46
C GLN A 539 -3.46 14.34 22.62
N VAL A 540 -4.06 15.51 22.87
CA VAL A 540 -3.62 16.47 23.89
C VAL A 540 -4.72 16.60 24.95
N PRO A 541 -4.54 16.05 26.16
CA PRO A 541 -5.53 16.12 27.25
C PRO A 541 -6.04 17.52 27.61
N LEU A 542 -5.15 18.52 27.64
CA LEU A 542 -5.44 19.88 28.07
C LEU A 542 -5.30 20.85 26.88
N ALA A 543 -6.36 21.00 26.08
CA ALA A 543 -6.27 21.71 24.81
C ALA A 543 -6.07 23.24 24.93
N ALA A 544 -6.45 23.86 26.07
CA ALA A 544 -6.51 25.32 26.24
C ALA A 544 -5.58 25.88 27.33
N VAL A 545 -4.51 25.16 27.71
CA VAL A 545 -3.54 25.55 28.77
C VAL A 545 -2.93 26.95 28.63
N ARG A 546 -3.00 27.58 27.46
CA ARG A 546 -2.42 28.92 27.22
C ARG A 546 -3.39 30.05 27.53
N ASP A 547 -4.68 29.79 27.39
CA ASP A 547 -5.77 30.78 27.47
C ASP A 547 -6.69 30.53 28.69
N ASN A 548 -6.65 29.33 29.27
CA ASN A 548 -7.37 28.94 30.48
C ASN A 548 -6.40 28.72 31.66
N PRO A 549 -6.39 29.60 32.68
CA PRO A 549 -5.52 29.45 33.86
C PRO A 549 -5.73 28.16 34.66
N GLU A 550 -6.93 27.57 34.64
CA GLU A 550 -7.20 26.30 35.33
C GLU A 550 -6.56 25.12 34.58
N HIS A 551 -6.58 25.14 33.23
CA HIS A 551 -5.83 24.14 32.45
C HIS A 551 -4.32 24.32 32.63
N LEU A 552 -3.81 25.56 32.70
CA LEU A 552 -2.40 25.83 33.00
C LEU A 552 -1.99 25.26 34.36
N ARG A 553 -2.83 25.44 35.39
CA ARG A 553 -2.62 24.87 36.73
C ARG A 553 -2.62 23.34 36.68
N GLN A 554 -3.60 22.72 36.00
CA GLN A 554 -3.65 21.27 35.83
C GLN A 554 -2.41 20.71 35.09
N LEU A 555 -1.85 21.44 34.14
CA LEU A 555 -0.59 21.08 33.48
C LEU A 555 0.61 21.17 34.46
N GLU A 556 0.68 22.20 35.29
CA GLU A 556 1.75 22.32 36.30
C GLU A 556 1.63 21.22 37.37
N ASP A 557 0.44 20.99 37.94
CA ASP A 557 0.19 19.95 38.94
C ASP A 557 0.50 18.55 38.38
N TRP A 558 0.16 18.31 37.11
CA TRP A 558 0.46 17.05 36.42
C TRP A 558 1.95 16.86 36.15
N LEU A 559 2.68 17.89 35.72
CA LEU A 559 4.14 17.80 35.58
C LEU A 559 4.82 17.63 36.95
N ARG A 560 4.31 18.27 38.01
CA ARG A 560 4.82 18.12 39.38
C ARG A 560 4.47 16.78 40.03
N SER A 561 3.42 16.08 39.62
CA SER A 561 3.06 14.77 40.20
C SER A 561 4.13 13.69 39.96
N TYR A 562 4.93 13.82 38.89
CA TYR A 562 6.10 12.97 38.64
C TYR A 562 7.28 13.24 39.58
N ARG A 563 7.27 14.35 40.35
CA ARG A 563 8.34 14.81 41.25
C ARG A 563 9.70 14.97 40.52
N PRO A 564 9.81 15.86 39.52
CA PRO A 564 11.01 16.01 38.69
C PRO A 564 12.29 16.31 39.48
N GLU A 565 12.19 16.93 40.66
CA GLU A 565 13.29 17.19 41.59
C GLU A 565 13.96 15.92 42.17
N GLU A 566 13.21 14.81 42.25
CA GLU A 566 13.76 13.50 42.57
C GLU A 566 14.52 12.91 41.37
N LEU A 567 14.10 13.23 40.15
CA LEU A 567 14.50 12.55 38.91
C LEU A 567 15.68 13.23 38.19
N PHE A 568 15.74 14.56 38.26
CA PHE A 568 16.78 15.39 37.66
C PHE A 568 17.52 16.19 38.73
N ASP A 569 18.79 16.46 38.49
CA ASP A 569 19.61 17.35 39.31
C ASP A 569 19.37 18.84 39.01
N GLU A 570 20.00 19.69 39.82
CA GLU A 570 20.00 21.15 39.71
C GLU A 570 20.59 21.70 38.39
N HIS A 571 21.20 20.85 37.57
CA HIS A 571 21.66 21.15 36.21
C HIS A 571 20.79 20.49 35.12
N GLY A 572 19.72 19.78 35.51
CA GLY A 572 18.83 19.04 34.61
C GLY A 572 19.34 17.66 34.17
N GLY A 573 20.45 17.19 34.76
CA GLY A 573 20.99 15.86 34.51
C GLY A 573 20.12 14.76 35.14
N PRO A 574 19.83 13.65 34.42
CA PRO A 574 19.08 12.53 35.00
C PRO A 574 19.88 11.85 36.12
N ARG A 575 19.31 11.78 37.33
CA ARG A 575 20.02 11.27 38.52
C ARG A 575 20.37 9.77 38.36
N PRO A 576 21.45 9.27 39.00
CA PRO A 576 21.96 7.92 38.75
C PRO A 576 20.95 6.78 38.91
N HIS A 577 19.98 6.90 39.82
CA HIS A 577 18.96 5.87 40.04
C HIS A 577 17.91 5.82 38.92
N VAL A 578 17.67 6.93 38.21
CA VAL A 578 16.84 6.99 36.98
C VAL A 578 17.52 6.23 35.85
N LEU A 579 18.85 6.17 35.82
CA LEU A 579 19.63 5.44 34.80
C LEU A 579 19.95 3.99 35.20
N ALA A 580 19.55 3.52 36.38
CA ALA A 580 20.01 2.23 36.91
C ALA A 580 19.65 1.05 36.00
N CYS A 581 18.44 1.02 35.43
CA CYS A 581 17.97 -0.02 34.53
C CYS A 581 18.48 0.09 33.08
N VAL A 582 19.12 1.21 32.69
CA VAL A 582 19.54 1.46 31.31
C VAL A 582 20.72 0.57 30.91
N PRO A 583 20.66 -0.19 29.80
CA PRO A 583 21.78 -0.99 29.29
C PRO A 583 23.00 -0.15 28.89
N ASP A 584 24.14 -0.80 28.69
CA ASP A 584 25.37 -0.13 28.26
C ASP A 584 25.59 -0.21 26.74
N ASN A 585 26.37 0.75 26.20
CA ASN A 585 26.88 0.75 24.83
C ASN A 585 25.81 0.49 23.74
N SER A 586 25.94 -0.58 22.96
CA SER A 586 25.05 -0.95 21.84
C SER A 586 23.84 -1.80 22.24
N ARG A 587 23.72 -2.22 23.52
CA ARG A 587 22.53 -2.94 24.01
C ARG A 587 21.32 -2.00 24.22
N ARG A 588 21.58 -0.70 24.34
CA ARG A 588 20.57 0.37 24.41
C ARG A 588 19.69 0.38 23.17
N LEU A 589 18.37 0.50 23.34
CA LEU A 589 17.41 0.35 22.24
C LEU A 589 17.56 1.43 21.15
N GLY A 590 18.00 2.64 21.51
CA GLY A 590 18.33 3.71 20.56
C GLY A 590 19.72 3.59 19.92
N ALA A 591 20.58 2.69 20.38
CA ALA A 591 21.96 2.49 19.90
C ALA A 591 22.26 1.09 19.35
N THR A 592 21.26 0.21 19.28
CA THR A 592 21.36 -1.13 18.68
C THR A 592 21.69 -1.02 17.18
N PRO A 593 22.71 -1.73 16.66
CA PRO A 593 23.09 -1.64 15.24
C PRO A 593 21.99 -2.19 14.32
N HIS A 594 21.12 -3.07 14.81
CA HIS A 594 19.95 -3.55 14.09
C HIS A 594 18.94 -2.43 13.78
N ALA A 595 18.94 -1.32 14.52
CA ALA A 595 18.14 -0.15 14.19
C ALA A 595 18.77 0.78 13.13
N ASN A 596 19.99 0.46 12.69
CA ASN A 596 20.76 1.18 11.68
C ASN A 596 21.42 0.17 10.73
N GLY A 597 20.62 -0.74 10.17
CA GLY A 597 21.08 -1.97 9.50
C GLY A 597 22.08 -1.79 8.36
N GLY A 598 22.18 -0.61 7.74
CA GLY A 598 23.26 -0.30 6.80
C GLY A 598 24.68 -0.47 7.39
N LEU A 599 24.83 -0.42 8.72
CA LEU A 599 26.09 -0.72 9.44
C LEU A 599 26.40 -2.23 9.51
N LEU A 600 25.41 -3.09 9.33
CA LEU A 600 25.53 -4.56 9.32
C LEU A 600 25.61 -5.13 7.89
N LEU A 601 25.27 -4.31 6.89
CA LEU A 601 25.09 -4.70 5.51
C LEU A 601 26.38 -5.19 4.84
N ARG A 602 26.31 -6.36 4.21
CA ARG A 602 27.39 -7.00 3.44
C ARG A 602 27.02 -7.04 1.97
N GLU A 603 27.97 -6.99 1.05
CA GLU A 603 27.67 -7.14 -0.38
C GLU A 603 27.19 -8.56 -0.70
N LEU A 604 26.30 -8.70 -1.69
CA LEU A 604 25.86 -10.00 -2.18
C LEU A 604 26.96 -10.65 -3.06
N PRO A 605 27.18 -11.97 -2.95
CA PRO A 605 28.10 -12.72 -3.79
C PRO A 605 27.42 -13.01 -5.14
N LEU A 606 27.08 -11.96 -5.89
CA LEU A 606 26.41 -12.11 -7.18
C LEU A 606 27.37 -12.79 -8.17
N PRO A 607 26.95 -13.89 -8.82
CA PRO A 607 27.77 -14.58 -9.81
C PRO A 607 27.90 -13.74 -11.10
N PRO A 608 28.94 -13.98 -11.93
CA PRO A 608 29.05 -13.35 -13.26
C PRO A 608 27.84 -13.69 -14.14
N LEU A 609 27.32 -12.70 -14.86
CA LEU A 609 26.09 -12.83 -15.65
C LEU A 609 26.28 -13.74 -16.88
N GLU A 610 27.51 -13.87 -17.36
CA GLU A 610 27.90 -14.72 -18.50
C GLU A 610 27.64 -16.21 -18.26
N ARG A 611 27.38 -16.63 -17.01
CA ARG A 611 26.95 -18.00 -16.67
C ARG A 611 25.46 -18.27 -16.93
N TYR A 612 24.63 -17.22 -16.97
CA TYR A 612 23.17 -17.29 -17.16
C TYR A 612 22.72 -16.63 -18.47
N ALA A 613 23.61 -15.86 -19.10
CA ALA A 613 23.38 -15.22 -20.38
C ALA A 613 22.90 -16.23 -21.44
N VAL A 614 21.79 -15.90 -22.09
CA VAL A 614 21.29 -16.69 -23.22
C VAL A 614 22.02 -16.29 -24.50
N GLU A 615 22.30 -17.27 -25.36
CA GLU A 615 23.03 -17.05 -26.62
C GLU A 615 22.16 -16.29 -27.62
N VAL A 616 22.66 -15.13 -28.09
CA VAL A 616 21.98 -14.27 -29.07
C VAL A 616 22.95 -13.97 -30.22
N ASP A 617 23.15 -14.95 -31.10
CA ASP A 617 23.90 -14.80 -32.36
C ASP A 617 23.30 -13.72 -33.27
N LYS A 618 21.97 -13.57 -33.20
CA LYS A 618 21.17 -12.56 -33.91
C LYS A 618 19.94 -12.20 -33.06
N PRO A 619 19.49 -10.93 -33.06
CA PRO A 619 18.25 -10.54 -32.39
C PRO A 619 17.06 -11.37 -32.90
N GLY A 620 16.21 -11.84 -31.98
CA GLY A 620 15.01 -12.60 -32.28
C GLY A 620 15.24 -14.03 -32.79
N ALA A 621 16.46 -14.58 -32.66
CA ALA A 621 16.77 -15.96 -33.07
C ALA A 621 16.39 -17.03 -32.02
N THR A 622 16.29 -16.65 -30.75
CA THR A 622 16.00 -17.53 -29.61
C THR A 622 14.78 -17.06 -28.82
N LEU A 623 14.23 -17.98 -28.02
CA LEU A 623 13.05 -17.78 -27.18
C LEU A 623 13.28 -18.39 -25.79
N HIS A 624 13.17 -17.58 -24.73
CA HIS A 624 13.32 -18.02 -23.34
C HIS A 624 12.19 -17.45 -22.46
N GLU A 625 11.99 -18.03 -21.26
CA GLU A 625 11.17 -17.42 -20.19
C GLU A 625 12.09 -16.55 -19.31
N PRO A 626 12.07 -15.20 -19.39
CA PRO A 626 13.08 -14.35 -18.73
C PRO A 626 13.19 -14.59 -17.23
N THR A 627 12.06 -14.70 -16.51
CA THR A 627 12.10 -14.93 -15.07
C THR A 627 12.60 -16.32 -14.67
N ARG A 628 12.60 -17.31 -15.57
CA ARG A 628 13.25 -18.61 -15.32
C ARG A 628 14.78 -18.45 -15.27
N VAL A 629 15.34 -17.77 -16.26
CA VAL A 629 16.79 -17.48 -16.35
C VAL A 629 17.26 -16.66 -15.14
N LEU A 630 16.43 -15.70 -14.70
CA LEU A 630 16.66 -14.99 -13.43
C LEU A 630 16.58 -15.93 -12.22
N GLY A 631 15.62 -16.87 -12.20
CA GLY A 631 15.50 -17.90 -11.16
C GLY A 631 16.77 -18.73 -10.98
N ASP A 632 17.41 -19.12 -12.07
CA ASP A 632 18.66 -19.89 -12.05
C ASP A 632 19.83 -19.07 -11.46
N MET A 633 19.90 -17.75 -11.75
CA MET A 633 20.85 -16.85 -11.11
C MET A 633 20.57 -16.69 -9.60
N LEU A 634 19.28 -16.59 -9.22
CA LEU A 634 18.86 -16.45 -7.83
C LEU A 634 19.06 -17.74 -7.02
N GLU A 635 19.00 -18.91 -7.63
CA GLU A 635 19.39 -20.18 -6.99
C GLU A 635 20.84 -20.09 -6.52
N ASP A 636 21.74 -19.64 -7.40
CA ASP A 636 23.17 -19.58 -7.12
C ASP A 636 23.52 -18.49 -6.10
N VAL A 637 22.82 -17.34 -6.12
CA VAL A 637 22.90 -16.32 -5.04
C VAL A 637 22.38 -16.89 -3.72
N MET A 638 21.28 -17.64 -3.72
CA MET A 638 20.75 -18.29 -2.52
C MET A 638 21.71 -19.38 -2.00
N ARG A 639 22.39 -20.10 -2.89
CA ARG A 639 23.42 -21.10 -2.58
C ARG A 639 24.68 -20.46 -1.99
N ALA A 640 25.20 -19.40 -2.62
CA ALA A 640 26.38 -18.64 -2.16
C ALA A 640 26.13 -17.85 -0.86
N THR A 641 24.88 -17.66 -0.47
CA THR A 641 24.48 -17.04 0.81
C THR A 641 24.07 -18.05 1.89
N ALA A 642 24.21 -19.37 1.66
CA ALA A 642 23.67 -20.41 2.55
C ALA A 642 24.16 -20.31 4.02
N ASP A 643 25.45 -20.09 4.26
CA ASP A 643 26.00 -20.03 5.63
C ASP A 643 25.70 -18.69 6.33
N ARG A 644 25.69 -17.59 5.56
CA ARG A 644 25.52 -16.21 6.05
C ARG A 644 24.06 -15.74 6.10
N ARG A 645 23.16 -16.48 5.44
CA ARG A 645 21.70 -16.36 5.43
C ARG A 645 21.16 -14.92 5.31
N ASP A 646 21.76 -14.08 4.47
CA ASP A 646 21.42 -12.66 4.30
C ASP A 646 20.76 -12.32 2.96
N PHE A 647 20.22 -13.33 2.28
CA PHE A 647 19.30 -13.21 1.15
C PHE A 647 18.06 -14.10 1.36
N ARG A 648 16.86 -13.52 1.21
CA ARG A 648 15.58 -14.24 1.10
C ARG A 648 14.78 -13.78 -0.12
N LEU A 649 13.96 -14.69 -0.64
CA LEU A 649 12.95 -14.41 -1.67
C LEU A 649 11.57 -14.42 -1.00
N VAL A 650 10.70 -13.47 -1.35
CA VAL A 650 9.32 -13.43 -0.84
C VAL A 650 8.33 -13.39 -2.02
N GLY A 651 7.17 -14.05 -1.89
CA GLY A 651 6.14 -14.07 -2.93
C GLY A 651 4.81 -14.59 -2.39
N PRO A 652 3.63 -14.13 -2.88
CA PRO A 652 2.37 -14.37 -2.20
C PRO A 652 1.71 -15.69 -2.67
N ASP A 653 2.38 -16.82 -2.46
CA ASP A 653 2.04 -18.14 -3.05
C ASP A 653 2.19 -18.17 -4.59
N GLU A 654 3.20 -17.46 -5.09
CA GLU A 654 3.42 -17.26 -6.53
C GLU A 654 4.82 -17.61 -7.03
N THR A 655 5.79 -17.96 -6.18
CA THR A 655 7.22 -18.07 -6.58
C THR A 655 7.40 -19.03 -7.77
N ALA A 656 6.74 -20.19 -7.74
CA ALA A 656 6.73 -21.15 -8.85
C ALA A 656 5.87 -20.68 -10.05
N SER A 657 4.75 -19.97 -9.80
CA SER A 657 3.95 -19.38 -10.88
C SER A 657 4.75 -18.34 -11.67
N ASN A 658 5.56 -17.55 -10.98
CA ASN A 658 6.44 -16.50 -11.51
C ASN A 658 7.76 -17.05 -12.09
N ARG A 659 7.89 -18.39 -12.20
CA ARG A 659 9.02 -19.18 -12.74
C ARG A 659 10.31 -19.21 -11.92
N LEU A 660 10.30 -18.71 -10.68
CA LEU A 660 11.49 -18.64 -9.83
C LEU A 660 11.83 -19.95 -9.09
N GLN A 661 11.08 -21.03 -9.30
CA GLN A 661 11.21 -22.30 -8.54
C GLN A 661 12.60 -22.97 -8.54
N ALA A 662 13.55 -22.54 -9.39
CA ALA A 662 14.94 -23.01 -9.33
C ALA A 662 15.56 -22.83 -7.94
N VAL A 663 15.22 -21.73 -7.24
CA VAL A 663 15.71 -21.46 -5.87
C VAL A 663 15.39 -22.57 -4.87
N TYR A 664 14.36 -23.39 -5.12
CA TYR A 664 14.01 -24.54 -4.27
C TYR A 664 15.11 -25.62 -4.21
N ALA A 665 16.07 -25.62 -5.16
CA ALA A 665 17.27 -26.45 -5.12
C ALA A 665 18.39 -25.89 -4.22
N ALA A 666 18.26 -24.66 -3.71
CA ALA A 666 19.20 -23.99 -2.81
C ALA A 666 18.63 -23.66 -1.41
N SER A 667 17.30 -23.52 -1.27
CA SER A 667 16.60 -23.49 0.02
C SER A 667 15.11 -23.75 -0.20
N GLY A 668 14.45 -24.50 0.68
CA GLY A 668 13.00 -24.68 0.59
C GLY A 668 12.20 -23.43 0.99
N LYS A 669 10.88 -23.57 0.89
CA LYS A 669 9.89 -22.62 1.42
C LYS A 669 9.83 -22.78 2.94
N ALA A 670 10.01 -21.68 3.67
CA ALA A 670 10.02 -21.68 5.13
C ALA A 670 8.67 -22.17 5.69
N TRP A 671 8.67 -23.22 6.51
CA TRP A 671 7.43 -23.78 7.06
C TRP A 671 7.63 -24.48 8.40
N GLN A 672 6.94 -23.98 9.44
CA GLN A 672 6.98 -24.58 10.78
C GLN A 672 5.75 -25.41 11.14
N ALA A 673 4.65 -25.32 10.38
CA ALA A 673 3.42 -26.02 10.71
C ALA A 673 3.51 -27.54 10.46
N GLY A 674 2.36 -28.23 10.46
CA GLY A 674 2.28 -29.61 10.01
C GLY A 674 2.42 -29.71 8.49
N THR A 675 2.83 -30.87 8.00
CA THR A 675 2.95 -31.19 6.57
C THR A 675 2.30 -32.55 6.27
N LEU A 676 2.03 -32.79 4.99
CA LEU A 676 1.48 -34.02 4.43
C LEU A 676 2.45 -34.57 3.36
N ASP A 677 2.30 -35.86 3.02
CA ASP A 677 3.16 -36.55 2.03
C ASP A 677 3.10 -35.96 0.59
N VAL A 678 2.19 -35.00 0.35
CA VAL A 678 2.00 -34.30 -0.94
C VAL A 678 2.57 -32.87 -0.94
N ASP A 679 3.13 -32.39 0.17
CA ASP A 679 3.58 -31.01 0.29
C ASP A 679 5.02 -30.84 -0.24
N GLU A 680 5.16 -30.27 -1.43
CA GLU A 680 6.47 -30.14 -2.10
C GLU A 680 7.28 -28.92 -1.62
N HIS A 681 8.61 -29.13 -1.50
CA HIS A 681 9.62 -28.09 -1.23
C HIS A 681 9.44 -27.27 0.06
N LEU A 682 8.76 -27.81 1.09
CA LEU A 682 8.69 -27.19 2.42
C LEU A 682 9.94 -27.54 3.27
N ASP A 683 10.44 -26.56 4.02
CA ASP A 683 11.69 -26.64 4.79
C ASP A 683 11.59 -25.82 6.09
N ARG A 684 11.96 -26.41 7.23
CA ARG A 684 11.99 -25.71 8.53
C ARG A 684 13.06 -24.62 8.61
N HIS A 685 14.06 -24.66 7.74
CA HIS A 685 15.15 -23.69 7.67
C HIS A 685 15.13 -22.90 6.35
N GLY A 686 13.98 -22.93 5.65
CA GLY A 686 13.79 -22.34 4.32
C GLY A 686 14.04 -20.84 4.24
N ARG A 687 14.31 -20.36 3.02
CA ARG A 687 14.61 -18.95 2.71
C ARG A 687 13.77 -18.36 1.58
N VAL A 688 12.85 -19.16 1.01
CA VAL A 688 11.69 -18.62 0.29
C VAL A 688 10.56 -18.44 1.30
N MET A 689 9.91 -17.28 1.29
CA MET A 689 8.81 -16.92 2.18
C MET A 689 7.52 -16.80 1.38
N GLU A 690 6.56 -17.70 1.60
CA GLU A 690 5.28 -17.66 0.87
C GLU A 690 4.08 -17.68 1.83
N ILE A 691 3.25 -16.66 1.71
CA ILE A 691 1.94 -16.53 2.34
C ILE A 691 1.06 -15.69 1.41
N LEU A 692 -0.20 -16.06 1.20
CA LEU A 692 -1.15 -15.33 0.34
C LEU A 692 -1.56 -13.99 0.99
N SER A 693 -0.61 -13.06 1.05
CA SER A 693 -0.71 -11.73 1.64
C SER A 693 0.53 -10.91 1.24
N GLU A 694 0.34 -10.01 0.27
CA GLU A 694 1.32 -9.07 -0.25
C GLU A 694 1.83 -8.16 0.88
N HIS A 695 0.91 -7.67 1.72
CA HIS A 695 1.21 -6.90 2.93
C HIS A 695 2.20 -7.61 3.87
N THR A 696 2.06 -8.93 4.01
CA THR A 696 2.91 -9.72 4.89
C THR A 696 4.26 -10.00 4.22
N CYS A 697 4.27 -10.35 2.93
CA CYS A 697 5.49 -10.54 2.14
C CYS A 697 6.36 -9.26 2.11
N GLN A 698 5.77 -8.10 1.79
CA GLN A 698 6.49 -6.83 1.81
C GLN A 698 6.90 -6.43 3.23
N GLY A 699 6.02 -6.54 4.23
CA GLY A 699 6.36 -6.17 5.61
C GLY A 699 7.50 -7.00 6.21
N TRP A 700 7.58 -8.29 5.85
CA TRP A 700 8.75 -9.13 6.14
C TRP A 700 10.00 -8.60 5.44
N LEU A 701 9.94 -8.36 4.12
CA LEU A 701 11.10 -7.88 3.36
C LEU A 701 11.58 -6.50 3.82
N GLU A 702 10.70 -5.56 4.16
CA GLU A 702 11.08 -4.26 4.71
C GLU A 702 11.87 -4.40 6.02
N GLY A 703 11.37 -5.19 6.98
CA GLY A 703 12.10 -5.46 8.23
C GLY A 703 13.46 -6.15 8.02
N TYR A 704 13.55 -7.00 7.00
CA TYR A 704 14.76 -7.72 6.60
C TYR A 704 15.82 -6.79 6.00
N LEU A 705 15.41 -5.87 5.12
CA LEU A 705 16.27 -4.84 4.51
C LEU A 705 16.74 -3.82 5.57
N LEU A 706 15.82 -3.35 6.41
CA LEU A 706 16.07 -2.35 7.45
C LEU A 706 17.03 -2.83 8.56
N THR A 707 17.11 -4.15 8.77
CA THR A 707 18.10 -4.79 9.67
C THR A 707 19.41 -5.19 8.97
N GLY A 708 19.62 -4.80 7.70
CA GLY A 708 20.91 -4.85 7.04
C GLY A 708 21.16 -6.05 6.13
N ARG A 709 20.11 -6.66 5.57
CA ARG A 709 20.19 -7.85 4.69
C ARG A 709 19.47 -7.59 3.35
N HIS A 710 19.36 -8.57 2.46
CA HIS A 710 18.87 -8.37 1.07
C HIS A 710 17.67 -9.26 0.71
N GLY A 711 16.89 -8.84 -0.28
CA GLY A 711 15.90 -9.74 -0.87
C GLY A 711 15.24 -9.21 -2.14
N LEU A 712 14.30 -10.01 -2.63
CA LEU A 712 13.45 -9.74 -3.78
C LEU A 712 12.01 -10.13 -3.42
N PHE A 713 11.04 -9.33 -3.87
CA PHE A 713 9.61 -9.62 -3.79
C PHE A 713 9.07 -9.86 -5.20
N SER A 714 8.64 -11.08 -5.51
CA SER A 714 7.93 -11.36 -6.77
C SER A 714 6.42 -11.30 -6.56
N CYS A 715 5.70 -10.60 -7.44
CA CYS A 715 4.25 -10.42 -7.36
C CYS A 715 3.62 -10.38 -8.76
N TYR A 716 2.38 -10.83 -8.89
CA TYR A 716 1.53 -10.55 -10.05
C TYR A 716 1.34 -9.03 -10.15
N GLU A 717 1.51 -8.49 -11.36
CA GLU A 717 1.52 -7.03 -11.59
C GLU A 717 0.28 -6.31 -11.04
N ALA A 718 -0.94 -6.80 -11.29
CA ALA A 718 -2.15 -6.14 -10.81
C ALA A 718 -2.36 -6.21 -9.29
N PHE A 719 -1.68 -7.12 -8.59
CA PHE A 719 -1.88 -7.36 -7.15
C PHE A 719 -0.90 -6.60 -6.27
N VAL A 720 0.21 -6.08 -6.81
CA VAL A 720 1.10 -5.20 -6.02
C VAL A 720 0.41 -3.90 -5.57
N HIS A 721 -0.69 -3.50 -6.22
CA HIS A 721 -1.56 -2.42 -5.74
C HIS A 721 -2.13 -2.64 -4.33
N ILE A 722 -2.18 -3.88 -3.85
CA ILE A 722 -2.57 -4.20 -2.46
C ILE A 722 -1.61 -3.55 -1.45
N VAL A 723 -0.35 -3.30 -1.83
CA VAL A 723 0.70 -2.67 -1.01
C VAL A 723 1.07 -1.24 -1.46
N ASP A 724 0.21 -0.60 -2.26
CA ASP A 724 0.38 0.79 -2.73
C ASP A 724 0.67 1.78 -1.60
N SER A 725 0.11 1.57 -0.41
CA SER A 725 0.32 2.46 0.73
C SER A 725 1.61 2.14 1.49
N MET A 726 1.97 0.86 1.66
CA MET A 726 3.23 0.43 2.28
C MET A 726 4.45 1.00 1.53
N VAL A 727 4.49 0.86 0.21
CA VAL A 727 5.59 1.40 -0.60
C VAL A 727 5.69 2.92 -0.49
N ASN A 728 4.59 3.64 -0.27
CA ASN A 728 4.64 5.08 0.01
C ASN A 728 5.35 5.39 1.33
N GLN A 729 5.13 4.58 2.37
CA GLN A 729 5.80 4.77 3.67
C GLN A 729 7.29 4.43 3.54
N HIS A 730 7.65 3.36 2.84
CA HIS A 730 9.06 3.02 2.59
C HIS A 730 9.79 4.11 1.77
N ILE A 731 9.15 4.68 0.73
CA ILE A 731 9.74 5.78 -0.04
C ILE A 731 9.85 7.08 0.78
N LYS A 732 8.91 7.37 1.69
CA LYS A 732 9.05 8.49 2.65
C LYS A 732 10.22 8.27 3.59
N TRP A 733 10.33 7.06 4.15
CA TRP A 733 11.43 6.64 5.02
C TRP A 733 12.77 6.90 4.31
N LEU A 734 12.98 6.28 3.13
CA LEU A 734 14.19 6.46 2.32
C LEU A 734 14.46 7.93 1.96
N ARG A 735 13.43 8.73 1.64
CA ARG A 735 13.60 10.16 1.35
C ARG A 735 14.14 10.96 2.54
N VAL A 736 13.81 10.57 3.77
CA VAL A 736 14.32 11.20 4.99
C VAL A 736 15.68 10.62 5.39
N THR A 737 15.86 9.29 5.38
CA THR A 737 17.12 8.64 5.81
C THR A 737 18.32 9.10 4.97
N ARG A 738 18.14 9.29 3.66
CA ARG A 738 19.18 9.81 2.74
C ARG A 738 19.68 11.22 3.10
N ARG A 739 19.05 11.90 4.06
CA ARG A 739 19.39 13.23 4.57
C ARG A 739 19.92 13.21 6.03
N LEU A 740 20.02 12.02 6.64
CA LEU A 740 20.51 11.78 7.98
C LEU A 740 21.92 11.15 7.92
N PRO A 741 23.01 11.93 8.06
CA PRO A 741 24.38 11.43 7.81
C PRO A 741 24.87 10.35 8.80
N TRP A 742 24.12 10.10 9.88
CA TRP A 742 24.39 9.05 10.87
C TRP A 742 23.73 7.71 10.54
N ARG A 743 22.72 7.71 9.65
CA ARG A 743 21.97 6.51 9.27
C ARG A 743 22.56 5.94 7.99
N ALA A 744 23.05 4.70 8.07
CA ALA A 744 23.77 4.07 6.98
C ALA A 744 22.80 3.53 5.90
N PRO A 745 23.13 3.64 4.60
CA PRO A 745 22.30 3.13 3.52
C PRO A 745 21.99 1.63 3.64
N ILE A 746 20.74 1.26 3.39
CA ILE A 746 20.28 -0.14 3.39
C ILE A 746 20.27 -0.74 1.98
N ALA A 747 20.09 -2.05 1.87
CA ALA A 747 19.76 -2.68 0.61
C ALA A 747 18.40 -2.16 0.08
N SER A 748 18.29 -2.02 -1.23
CA SER A 748 17.07 -1.54 -1.87
C SER A 748 15.92 -2.54 -1.78
N LEU A 749 14.69 -2.01 -1.74
CA LEU A 749 13.47 -2.81 -1.87
C LEU A 749 13.25 -3.14 -3.34
N ASN A 750 13.35 -4.42 -3.69
CA ASN A 750 13.31 -4.89 -5.07
C ASN A 750 11.99 -5.64 -5.35
N TYR A 751 11.20 -5.15 -6.31
CA TYR A 751 10.03 -5.83 -6.85
C TYR A 751 10.37 -6.46 -8.21
N LEU A 752 9.98 -7.71 -8.39
CA LEU A 752 9.79 -8.34 -9.69
C LEU A 752 8.29 -8.43 -9.97
N LEU A 753 7.78 -7.50 -10.77
CA LEU A 753 6.41 -7.55 -11.27
C LEU A 753 6.40 -8.41 -12.53
N THR A 754 5.70 -9.53 -12.46
CA THR A 754 5.52 -10.43 -13.59
C THR A 754 4.09 -10.94 -13.62
N SER A 755 3.79 -11.93 -14.47
CA SER A 755 2.40 -12.30 -14.78
C SER A 755 1.61 -11.05 -15.20
N HIS A 756 2.21 -10.26 -16.10
CA HIS A 756 1.81 -8.88 -16.38
C HIS A 756 0.57 -8.78 -17.26
N VAL A 757 0.04 -7.56 -17.37
CA VAL A 757 -1.22 -7.20 -18.04
C VAL A 757 -1.44 -7.88 -19.40
N TRP A 758 -0.38 -8.03 -20.20
CA TRP A 758 -0.46 -8.59 -21.55
C TRP A 758 -0.61 -10.11 -21.60
N ARG A 759 -0.24 -10.84 -20.53
CA ARG A 759 -0.09 -12.31 -20.52
C ARG A 759 -0.71 -13.01 -19.31
N GLN A 760 -1.87 -12.51 -18.86
CA GLN A 760 -2.73 -13.15 -17.86
C GLN A 760 -3.68 -14.19 -18.49
N ASP A 761 -3.09 -15.10 -19.26
CA ASP A 761 -3.73 -16.04 -20.21
C ASP A 761 -4.88 -16.88 -19.60
N HIS A 762 -4.85 -17.17 -18.30
CA HIS A 762 -5.90 -17.94 -17.60
C HIS A 762 -6.91 -17.08 -16.84
N ASN A 763 -6.56 -15.84 -16.48
CA ASN A 763 -7.24 -15.09 -15.42
C ASN A 763 -8.04 -13.88 -15.94
N GLY A 764 -7.59 -13.26 -17.03
CA GLY A 764 -8.30 -12.14 -17.65
C GLY A 764 -8.38 -10.87 -16.79
N PHE A 765 -9.48 -10.14 -16.90
CA PHE A 765 -9.55 -8.70 -16.64
C PHE A 765 -9.26 -8.26 -15.20
N SER A 766 -9.53 -9.08 -14.18
CA SER A 766 -9.22 -8.74 -12.79
C SER A 766 -7.73 -8.76 -12.45
N HIS A 767 -6.89 -9.27 -13.34
CA HIS A 767 -5.43 -9.34 -13.18
C HIS A 767 -4.71 -8.38 -14.16
N GLN A 768 -5.43 -7.41 -14.74
CA GLN A 768 -4.96 -6.57 -15.84
C GLN A 768 -4.96 -5.09 -15.44
N ASP A 769 -4.00 -4.72 -14.59
CA ASP A 769 -3.70 -3.34 -14.17
C ASP A 769 -2.18 -3.14 -14.00
N PRO A 770 -1.51 -2.37 -14.88
CA PRO A 770 -0.08 -2.02 -14.80
C PRO A 770 0.17 -0.68 -14.06
N GLY A 771 -0.81 -0.15 -13.33
CA GLY A 771 -0.83 1.18 -12.74
C GLY A 771 0.22 1.45 -11.66
N PHE A 772 0.88 0.43 -11.13
CA PHE A 772 1.89 0.58 -10.07
C PHE A 772 3.08 1.45 -10.53
N VAL A 773 3.44 1.35 -11.81
CA VAL A 773 4.47 2.20 -12.42
C VAL A 773 4.05 3.67 -12.42
N ASP A 774 2.79 3.94 -12.76
CA ASP A 774 2.20 5.29 -12.72
C ASP A 774 2.18 5.85 -11.29
N HIS A 775 1.80 5.02 -10.31
CA HIS A 775 1.81 5.35 -8.89
C HIS A 775 3.23 5.65 -8.40
N ILE A 776 4.18 4.74 -8.56
CA ILE A 776 5.50 4.86 -7.93
C ILE A 776 6.34 6.01 -8.52
N LEU A 777 6.22 6.29 -9.82
CA LEU A 777 6.91 7.43 -10.46
C LEU A 777 6.33 8.80 -10.07
N ASN A 778 5.22 8.86 -9.33
CA ASN A 778 4.75 10.09 -8.67
C ASN A 778 5.36 10.30 -7.27
N LYS A 779 6.37 9.51 -6.87
CA LYS A 779 6.99 9.57 -5.53
C LYS A 779 8.40 10.20 -5.58
N SER A 780 9.31 9.81 -4.68
CA SER A 780 10.60 10.51 -4.54
C SER A 780 11.60 10.10 -5.63
N PRO A 781 12.03 11.02 -6.54
CA PRO A 781 12.92 10.67 -7.66
C PRO A 781 14.34 10.29 -7.21
N GLU A 782 14.75 10.74 -6.02
CA GLU A 782 15.99 10.29 -5.38
C GLU A 782 16.01 8.77 -5.11
N ALA A 783 14.84 8.17 -4.86
CA ALA A 783 14.69 6.80 -4.34
C ALA A 783 14.03 5.81 -5.32
N VAL A 784 13.20 6.24 -6.28
CA VAL A 784 12.44 5.32 -7.14
C VAL A 784 13.18 4.97 -8.43
N ARG A 785 13.22 3.70 -8.80
CA ARG A 785 13.68 3.20 -10.11
C ARG A 785 12.62 2.28 -10.72
N VAL A 786 12.40 2.37 -12.03
CA VAL A 786 11.50 1.46 -12.75
C VAL A 786 12.15 1.01 -14.05
N TYR A 787 12.19 -0.31 -14.24
CA TYR A 787 12.86 -0.99 -15.33
C TYR A 787 11.89 -1.92 -16.07
N LEU A 788 11.92 -1.88 -17.41
CA LEU A 788 11.09 -2.69 -18.30
C LEU A 788 11.98 -3.46 -19.32
N PRO A 789 12.79 -4.44 -18.86
CA PRO A 789 13.65 -5.24 -19.74
C PRO A 789 12.83 -5.98 -20.82
N PRO A 790 13.24 -5.96 -22.11
CA PRO A 790 12.51 -6.60 -23.19
C PRO A 790 12.89 -8.08 -23.42
N ASP A 791 13.95 -8.59 -22.77
CA ASP A 791 14.46 -9.96 -22.89
C ASP A 791 15.17 -10.45 -21.61
N ALA A 792 15.63 -11.71 -21.63
CA ALA A 792 16.30 -12.37 -20.50
C ALA A 792 17.66 -11.72 -20.14
N ASN A 793 18.50 -11.38 -21.13
CA ASN A 793 19.81 -10.77 -20.89
C ASN A 793 19.69 -9.37 -20.27
N THR A 794 18.71 -8.58 -20.70
CA THR A 794 18.41 -7.27 -20.10
C THR A 794 17.86 -7.44 -18.67
N LEU A 795 17.01 -8.45 -18.42
CA LEU A 795 16.52 -8.75 -17.08
C LEU A 795 17.65 -9.13 -16.11
N LEU A 796 18.62 -9.94 -16.54
CA LEU A 796 19.81 -10.29 -15.74
C LEU A 796 20.60 -9.04 -15.33
N SER A 797 20.90 -8.14 -16.27
CA SER A 797 21.65 -6.90 -15.99
C SER A 797 20.87 -5.95 -15.06
N VAL A 798 19.56 -5.81 -15.25
CA VAL A 798 18.67 -5.02 -14.38
C VAL A 798 18.59 -5.60 -12.96
N ALA A 799 18.46 -6.92 -12.84
CA ALA A 799 18.39 -7.59 -11.54
C ALA A 799 19.71 -7.49 -10.76
N GLU A 800 20.85 -7.62 -11.44
CA GLU A 800 22.16 -7.39 -10.82
C GLU A 800 22.29 -5.96 -10.28
N HIS A 801 21.92 -4.95 -11.09
CA HIS A 801 21.93 -3.55 -10.67
C HIS A 801 21.03 -3.32 -9.44
N ALA A 802 19.81 -3.86 -9.45
CA ALA A 802 18.87 -3.73 -8.34
C ALA A 802 19.44 -4.32 -7.04
N LEU A 803 19.98 -5.54 -7.08
CA LEU A 803 20.59 -6.23 -5.93
C LEU A 803 21.88 -5.54 -5.42
N ARG A 804 22.64 -4.89 -6.30
CA ARG A 804 23.80 -4.06 -5.90
C ARG A 804 23.42 -2.68 -5.33
N SER A 805 22.25 -2.14 -5.68
CA SER A 805 21.83 -0.78 -5.31
C SER A 805 21.50 -0.59 -3.81
N ARG A 806 21.47 0.67 -3.35
CA ARG A 806 21.22 1.05 -1.95
C ARG A 806 20.25 2.23 -1.85
N ASP A 807 19.43 2.24 -0.80
CA ASP A 807 18.40 3.25 -0.52
C ASP A 807 17.46 3.57 -1.71
N TYR A 808 17.14 2.56 -2.53
CA TYR A 808 16.13 2.67 -3.60
C TYR A 808 14.93 1.76 -3.36
N VAL A 809 13.85 2.07 -4.07
CA VAL A 809 12.81 1.11 -4.42
C VAL A 809 12.91 0.85 -5.93
N ASN A 810 13.26 -0.38 -6.29
CA ASN A 810 13.41 -0.82 -7.67
C ASN A 810 12.19 -1.64 -8.09
N VAL A 811 11.54 -1.25 -9.18
CA VAL A 811 10.44 -2.01 -9.80
C VAL A 811 10.91 -2.56 -11.14
N ILE A 812 10.95 -3.88 -11.26
CA ILE A 812 11.35 -4.59 -12.48
C ILE A 812 10.09 -5.23 -13.06
N VAL A 813 9.65 -4.76 -14.22
CA VAL A 813 8.48 -5.33 -14.93
C VAL A 813 8.99 -6.23 -16.05
N ALA A 814 8.72 -7.54 -15.95
CA ALA A 814 9.27 -8.53 -16.88
C ALA A 814 8.30 -9.68 -17.18
N GLY A 815 8.31 -10.17 -18.41
CA GLY A 815 7.54 -11.36 -18.80
C GLY A 815 8.09 -12.65 -18.19
N LYS A 816 7.18 -13.57 -17.84
CA LYS A 816 7.49 -14.95 -17.43
C LYS A 816 7.22 -16.01 -18.51
N GLN A 817 6.64 -15.57 -19.63
CA GLN A 817 6.29 -16.40 -20.78
C GLN A 817 7.48 -16.47 -21.75
N PRO A 818 7.51 -17.42 -22.70
CA PRO A 818 8.47 -17.38 -23.79
C PRO A 818 8.38 -16.05 -24.56
N CYS A 819 9.49 -15.32 -24.61
CA CYS A 819 9.66 -14.12 -25.43
C CYS A 819 11.01 -14.18 -26.14
N PHE A 820 11.18 -13.33 -27.17
CA PHE A 820 12.40 -13.27 -27.97
C PHE A 820 13.55 -12.61 -27.22
N ASP A 821 14.77 -13.11 -27.46
CA ASP A 821 15.99 -12.47 -26.99
C ASP A 821 16.55 -11.54 -28.06
N TRP A 822 16.80 -10.27 -27.71
CA TRP A 822 17.16 -9.22 -28.66
C TRP A 822 18.64 -8.83 -28.57
N LEU A 823 19.20 -8.84 -27.36
CA LEU A 823 20.55 -8.37 -27.08
C LEU A 823 21.42 -9.49 -26.49
N SER A 824 22.67 -9.58 -26.95
CA SER A 824 23.70 -10.36 -26.25
C SER A 824 24.01 -9.73 -24.88
N MET A 825 24.61 -10.48 -23.95
CA MET A 825 24.88 -9.97 -22.58
C MET A 825 25.72 -8.68 -22.56
N GLU A 826 26.69 -8.53 -23.47
CA GLU A 826 27.48 -7.30 -23.63
C GLU A 826 26.60 -6.13 -24.06
N GLN A 827 25.77 -6.33 -25.09
CA GLN A 827 24.84 -5.32 -25.60
C GLN A 827 23.79 -4.93 -24.56
N ALA A 828 23.22 -5.91 -23.86
CA ALA A 828 22.25 -5.72 -22.78
C ALA A 828 22.84 -4.89 -21.64
N THR A 829 24.06 -5.21 -21.20
CA THR A 829 24.77 -4.46 -20.13
C THR A 829 25.01 -3.00 -20.53
N VAL A 830 25.48 -2.76 -21.76
CA VAL A 830 25.71 -1.39 -22.28
C VAL A 830 24.40 -0.62 -22.47
N HIS A 831 23.31 -1.30 -22.86
CA HIS A 831 21.99 -0.70 -23.06
C HIS A 831 21.32 -0.36 -21.72
N CYS A 832 21.35 -1.27 -20.74
CA CYS A 832 20.93 -1.03 -19.35
C CYS A 832 21.66 0.16 -18.72
N ALA A 833 22.98 0.25 -18.90
CA ALA A 833 23.78 1.36 -18.37
C ALA A 833 23.43 2.74 -18.97
N ARG A 834 22.84 2.78 -20.17
CA ARG A 834 22.29 4.00 -20.80
C ARG A 834 20.83 4.24 -20.39
N GLY A 835 20.11 3.16 -20.08
CA GLY A 835 18.68 3.11 -19.75
C GLY A 835 17.75 3.23 -20.96
N ALA A 836 18.19 3.86 -22.05
CA ALA A 836 17.52 3.82 -23.35
C ALA A 836 18.56 4.01 -24.48
N GLY A 837 18.20 3.60 -25.70
CA GLY A 837 19.09 3.70 -26.87
C GLY A 837 18.42 3.35 -28.19
N ILE A 838 19.07 3.74 -29.28
CA ILE A 838 18.70 3.35 -30.65
C ILE A 838 19.15 1.90 -30.89
N TRP A 839 18.31 1.11 -31.58
CA TRP A 839 18.65 -0.22 -32.07
C TRP A 839 18.82 -0.16 -33.60
N ASP A 840 20.03 0.19 -34.04
CA ASP A 840 20.36 0.47 -35.45
C ASP A 840 19.98 -0.69 -36.39
N TRP A 841 20.13 -1.94 -35.93
CA TRP A 841 19.77 -3.16 -36.68
C TRP A 841 18.26 -3.32 -36.90
N ALA A 842 17.42 -2.73 -36.04
CA ALA A 842 15.96 -2.82 -36.12
C ALA A 842 15.35 -1.75 -37.04
N GLY A 843 16.06 -0.63 -37.25
CA GLY A 843 15.60 0.48 -38.07
C GLY A 843 15.83 0.30 -39.57
N THR A 844 15.69 1.40 -40.29
CA THR A 844 16.17 1.60 -41.67
C THR A 844 16.99 2.89 -41.80
N GLU A 845 17.37 3.50 -40.67
CA GLU A 845 18.25 4.67 -40.59
C GLU A 845 19.72 4.24 -40.70
N ASP A 846 20.43 4.82 -41.67
CA ASP A 846 21.86 4.58 -41.94
C ASP A 846 22.76 5.79 -41.60
N GLY A 847 22.17 6.84 -41.01
CA GLY A 847 22.83 8.11 -40.73
C GLY A 847 23.04 9.03 -41.95
N SER A 848 22.57 8.66 -43.15
CA SER A 848 22.66 9.52 -44.35
C SER A 848 21.67 10.68 -44.33
N ARG A 849 20.54 10.53 -43.62
CA ARG A 849 19.49 11.52 -43.40
C ARG A 849 18.73 11.25 -42.11
N GLU A 850 18.02 12.26 -41.62
CA GLU A 850 17.10 12.13 -40.48
C GLU A 850 15.97 11.10 -40.78
N PRO A 851 15.43 10.43 -39.73
CA PRO A 851 14.31 9.51 -39.88
C PRO A 851 13.02 10.25 -40.24
N ASP A 852 12.15 9.57 -40.99
CA ASP A 852 10.79 10.03 -41.28
C ASP A 852 9.84 9.79 -40.09
N ALA A 853 10.14 8.78 -39.26
CA ALA A 853 9.45 8.47 -38.00
C ALA A 853 10.36 7.70 -37.03
N VAL A 854 10.06 7.81 -35.73
CA VAL A 854 10.64 6.99 -34.66
C VAL A 854 9.59 5.98 -34.16
N LEU A 855 9.93 4.70 -34.14
CA LEU A 855 9.24 3.69 -33.35
C LEU A 855 9.96 3.56 -32.00
N ALA A 856 9.25 3.78 -30.90
CA ALA A 856 9.79 3.66 -29.56
C ALA A 856 9.09 2.54 -28.77
N CYS A 857 9.82 1.80 -27.92
CA CYS A 857 9.27 0.71 -27.13
C CYS A 857 9.80 0.68 -25.69
N ALA A 858 8.98 0.23 -24.74
CA ALA A 858 9.37 -0.07 -23.36
C ALA A 858 8.55 -1.25 -22.80
N GLY A 859 9.21 -2.32 -22.37
CA GLY A 859 8.61 -3.62 -22.03
C GLY A 859 8.75 -4.68 -23.14
N ASP A 860 8.63 -5.95 -22.78
CA ASP A 860 8.81 -7.12 -23.64
C ASP A 860 7.80 -7.20 -24.79
N VAL A 861 6.50 -7.27 -24.48
CA VAL A 861 5.43 -7.35 -25.47
C VAL A 861 5.36 -6.08 -26.35
N PRO A 862 5.46 -4.85 -25.81
CA PRO A 862 5.61 -3.63 -26.62
C PRO A 862 6.81 -3.65 -27.57
N THR A 863 7.95 -4.24 -27.18
CA THR A 863 9.14 -4.35 -28.03
C THR A 863 8.92 -5.33 -29.18
N GLN A 864 8.33 -6.50 -28.91
CA GLN A 864 7.98 -7.47 -29.96
C GLN A 864 7.07 -6.85 -31.03
N GLU A 865 6.02 -6.12 -30.63
CA GLU A 865 5.09 -5.51 -31.58
C GLU A 865 5.70 -4.35 -32.36
N VAL A 866 6.61 -3.57 -31.75
CA VAL A 866 7.38 -2.54 -32.46
C VAL A 866 8.32 -3.14 -33.49
N LEU A 867 9.01 -4.24 -33.19
CA LEU A 867 9.90 -4.89 -34.15
C LEU A 867 9.11 -5.53 -35.29
N ALA A 868 8.00 -6.22 -34.99
CA ALA A 868 7.13 -6.74 -36.03
C ALA A 868 6.52 -5.61 -36.91
N ALA A 869 6.23 -4.44 -36.33
CA ALA A 869 5.83 -3.24 -37.10
C ALA A 869 6.98 -2.69 -37.96
N ALA A 870 8.22 -2.63 -37.44
CA ALA A 870 9.41 -2.20 -38.18
C ALA A 870 9.67 -3.10 -39.40
N GLN A 871 9.58 -4.42 -39.24
CA GLN A 871 9.68 -5.40 -40.33
C GLN A 871 8.59 -5.17 -41.39
N LEU A 872 7.34 -4.93 -40.98
CA LEU A 872 6.23 -4.65 -41.90
C LEU A 872 6.42 -3.32 -42.66
N LEU A 873 6.94 -2.27 -42.01
CA LEU A 873 7.31 -1.01 -42.67
C LEU A 873 8.45 -1.25 -43.67
N ARG A 874 9.55 -1.89 -43.26
CA ARG A 874 10.70 -2.24 -44.13
C ARG A 874 10.24 -3.05 -45.36
N ARG A 875 9.27 -3.96 -45.21
CA ARG A 875 8.74 -4.83 -46.27
C ARG A 875 7.70 -4.18 -47.19
N HIS A 876 7.00 -3.13 -46.76
CA HIS A 876 5.91 -2.51 -47.54
C HIS A 876 6.16 -1.05 -47.95
N LEU A 877 7.08 -0.37 -47.28
CA LEU A 877 7.46 1.03 -47.49
C LEU A 877 8.99 1.20 -47.36
N PRO A 878 9.81 0.50 -48.19
CA PRO A 878 11.26 0.44 -48.01
C PRO A 878 12.00 1.79 -48.15
N GLU A 879 11.36 2.79 -48.77
CA GLU A 879 11.89 4.17 -48.89
C GLU A 879 11.76 4.98 -47.56
N LEU A 880 11.04 4.45 -46.57
CA LEU A 880 10.80 5.09 -45.29
C LEU A 880 11.99 4.86 -44.36
N CYS A 881 12.62 5.95 -43.90
CA CYS A 881 13.67 5.90 -42.89
C CYS A 881 13.01 5.86 -41.51
N VAL A 882 13.18 4.74 -40.79
CA VAL A 882 12.56 4.48 -39.49
C VAL A 882 13.65 4.25 -38.46
N ARG A 883 13.64 5.04 -37.39
CA ARG A 883 14.46 4.80 -36.20
C ARG A 883 13.72 3.87 -35.25
N VAL A 884 14.41 2.91 -34.63
CA VAL A 884 13.88 2.11 -33.51
C VAL A 884 14.61 2.48 -32.23
N VAL A 885 13.86 2.84 -31.18
CA VAL A 885 14.38 3.17 -29.84
C VAL A 885 13.78 2.22 -28.82
N ASN A 886 14.62 1.63 -27.97
CA ASN A 886 14.17 0.83 -26.82
C ASN A 886 14.53 1.55 -25.51
N VAL A 887 13.61 1.52 -24.55
CA VAL A 887 13.71 2.14 -23.23
C VAL A 887 13.55 1.06 -22.17
N VAL A 888 14.60 0.85 -21.38
CA VAL A 888 14.62 -0.07 -20.22
C VAL A 888 14.33 0.72 -18.95
N ASP A 889 15.09 1.78 -18.66
CA ASP A 889 14.85 2.68 -17.54
C ASP A 889 13.94 3.83 -18.00
N ILE A 890 12.67 3.75 -17.61
CA ILE A 890 11.64 4.74 -18.00
C ILE A 890 11.85 6.11 -17.30
N ALA A 891 12.55 6.15 -16.16
CA ALA A 891 12.82 7.39 -15.45
C ALA A 891 13.90 8.24 -16.14
N ARG A 892 14.71 7.66 -17.04
CA ARG A 892 15.58 8.42 -17.96
C ARG A 892 14.79 9.40 -18.85
N LEU A 893 13.52 9.13 -19.17
CA LEU A 893 12.70 10.01 -20.01
C LEU A 893 12.43 11.37 -19.34
N MET A 894 12.48 11.46 -18.01
CA MET A 894 12.28 12.69 -17.24
C MET A 894 13.42 13.71 -17.46
N PRO A 895 13.14 15.03 -17.37
CA PRO A 895 14.19 16.04 -17.33
C PRO A 895 15.19 15.80 -16.19
N ARG A 896 16.47 16.10 -16.44
CA ARG A 896 17.57 15.91 -15.48
C ARG A 896 17.45 16.77 -14.22
N GLU A 897 16.66 17.84 -14.31
CA GLU A 897 16.35 18.79 -13.25
C GLU A 897 15.28 18.24 -12.28
N GLU A 898 14.48 17.28 -12.75
CA GLU A 898 13.40 16.63 -11.98
C GLU A 898 13.77 15.22 -11.51
N HIS A 899 14.66 14.51 -12.23
CA HIS A 899 15.15 13.17 -11.87
C HIS A 899 16.69 13.12 -11.85
N PRO A 900 17.35 12.57 -10.79
CA PRO A 900 18.82 12.60 -10.64
C PRO A 900 19.65 12.02 -11.78
N HIS A 901 19.07 11.12 -12.58
CA HIS A 901 19.68 10.56 -13.80
C HIS A 901 18.83 10.84 -15.06
N GLY A 902 17.83 11.72 -14.99
CA GLY A 902 16.99 12.08 -16.14
C GLY A 902 17.83 12.60 -17.31
N MET A 903 17.33 12.42 -18.53
CA MET A 903 18.01 12.92 -19.73
C MET A 903 17.95 14.45 -19.80
N THR A 904 19.06 15.06 -20.20
CA THR A 904 19.05 16.42 -20.78
C THR A 904 18.21 16.45 -22.07
N ASP A 905 17.72 17.61 -22.47
CA ASP A 905 16.93 17.71 -23.72
C ASP A 905 17.76 17.31 -24.95
N PHE A 906 19.08 17.52 -24.94
CA PHE A 906 19.97 17.05 -26.01
C PHE A 906 20.07 15.52 -26.09
N GLU A 907 20.12 14.81 -24.95
CA GLU A 907 20.04 13.34 -24.93
C GLU A 907 18.67 12.85 -25.43
N TYR A 908 17.59 13.51 -25.01
CA TYR A 908 16.22 13.13 -25.37
C TYR A 908 15.93 13.36 -26.85
N ASP A 909 16.14 14.58 -27.35
CA ASP A 909 15.92 14.93 -28.77
C ASP A 909 16.93 14.17 -29.66
N GLY A 910 18.10 13.79 -29.14
CA GLY A 910 19.05 12.90 -29.81
C GLY A 910 18.50 11.49 -30.08
N LEU A 911 17.61 10.96 -29.23
CA LEU A 911 16.91 9.69 -29.45
C LEU A 911 15.60 9.86 -30.23
N PHE A 912 14.74 10.79 -29.78
CA PHE A 912 13.34 10.89 -30.22
C PHE A 912 13.10 11.95 -31.31
N THR A 913 14.11 12.75 -31.67
CA THR A 913 14.02 13.95 -32.53
C THR A 913 13.19 15.08 -31.93
N ALA A 914 13.35 16.30 -32.48
CA ALA A 914 12.60 17.48 -32.05
C ALA A 914 11.29 17.71 -32.86
N ASP A 915 11.14 17.10 -34.04
CA ASP A 915 10.09 17.43 -35.02
C ASP A 915 9.46 16.24 -35.76
N LYS A 916 10.02 15.02 -35.67
CA LYS A 916 9.51 13.83 -36.38
C LYS A 916 8.46 13.09 -35.54
N PRO A 917 7.46 12.43 -36.16
CA PRO A 917 6.50 11.59 -35.45
C PRO A 917 7.18 10.48 -34.63
N VAL A 918 6.82 10.35 -33.36
CA VAL A 918 7.25 9.28 -32.46
C VAL A 918 6.05 8.42 -32.11
N VAL A 919 5.99 7.19 -32.61
CA VAL A 919 4.99 6.20 -32.22
C VAL A 919 5.58 5.33 -31.11
N PHE A 920 5.11 5.52 -29.88
CA PHE A 920 5.65 4.88 -28.68
C PHE A 920 4.73 3.75 -28.22
N ALA A 921 5.21 2.51 -28.23
CA ALA A 921 4.58 1.35 -27.62
C ALA A 921 5.03 1.20 -26.16
N TYR A 922 4.14 1.42 -25.21
CA TYR A 922 4.41 1.33 -23.78
C TYR A 922 3.63 0.19 -23.13
N HIS A 923 4.27 -0.46 -22.15
CA HIS A 923 3.68 -1.52 -21.34
C HIS A 923 2.44 -1.09 -20.55
N GLY A 924 2.50 0.06 -19.87
CA GLY A 924 1.45 0.55 -18.98
C GLY A 924 0.49 1.54 -19.64
N TYR A 925 -0.11 2.42 -18.84
CA TYR A 925 -1.05 3.43 -19.33
C TYR A 925 -0.36 4.52 -20.18
N PRO A 926 -0.84 4.81 -21.41
CA PRO A 926 -0.22 5.76 -22.35
C PRO A 926 0.03 7.18 -21.81
N TRP A 927 -0.77 7.64 -20.85
CA TRP A 927 -0.62 8.97 -20.24
C TRP A 927 0.72 9.10 -19.48
N LEU A 928 1.31 8.01 -18.94
CA LEU A 928 2.61 8.11 -18.26
C LEU A 928 3.70 8.67 -19.17
N ILE A 929 3.87 8.13 -20.38
CA ILE A 929 4.94 8.57 -21.29
C ILE A 929 4.79 10.05 -21.63
N HIS A 930 3.56 10.49 -21.92
CA HIS A 930 3.24 11.91 -22.08
C HIS A 930 3.54 12.73 -20.81
N ARG A 931 3.25 12.22 -19.60
CA ARG A 931 3.57 12.87 -18.31
C ARG A 931 5.07 13.03 -18.07
N LEU A 932 5.90 12.09 -18.54
CA LEU A 932 7.36 12.16 -18.44
C LEU A 932 7.95 13.09 -19.52
N ALA A 933 7.35 13.12 -20.71
CA ALA A 933 7.83 13.86 -21.88
C ALA A 933 7.26 15.28 -22.04
N TYR A 934 6.31 15.73 -21.21
CA TYR A 934 5.50 16.95 -21.46
C TYR A 934 6.27 18.27 -21.66
N ARG A 935 7.53 18.37 -21.22
CA ARG A 935 8.40 19.55 -21.42
C ARG A 935 9.35 19.45 -22.62
N ARG A 936 9.45 18.28 -23.26
CA ARG A 936 10.42 18.01 -24.34
C ARG A 936 9.99 18.68 -25.65
N THR A 937 10.96 19.15 -26.44
CA THR A 937 10.74 19.87 -27.69
C THR A 937 9.75 19.15 -28.62
N GLY A 938 9.98 17.85 -28.84
CA GLY A 938 9.17 17.02 -29.73
C GLY A 938 7.84 16.52 -29.16
N HIS A 939 7.40 16.91 -27.96
CA HIS A 939 6.25 16.28 -27.28
C HIS A 939 4.96 16.26 -28.12
N GLN A 940 4.69 17.30 -28.92
CA GLN A 940 3.51 17.35 -29.81
C GLN A 940 3.51 16.29 -30.93
N HIS A 941 4.67 15.70 -31.23
CA HIS A 941 4.86 14.64 -32.22
C HIS A 941 4.85 13.23 -31.62
N VAL A 942 4.81 13.12 -30.28
CA VAL A 942 4.71 11.85 -29.56
C VAL A 942 3.27 11.36 -29.57
N HIS A 943 3.08 10.10 -29.94
CA HIS A 943 1.80 9.40 -29.91
C HIS A 943 1.99 8.03 -29.26
N VAL A 944 1.31 7.80 -28.14
CA VAL A 944 1.55 6.64 -27.28
C VAL A 944 0.44 5.58 -27.43
N ARG A 945 0.85 4.31 -27.54
CA ARG A 945 0.04 3.10 -27.39
C ARG A 945 0.47 2.36 -26.13
N GLY A 946 -0.43 1.59 -25.57
CA GLY A 946 -0.28 0.90 -24.28
C GLY A 946 -1.65 0.51 -23.75
N TYR A 947 -1.73 0.14 -22.48
CA TYR A 947 -2.94 -0.41 -21.89
C TYR A 947 -4.06 0.64 -21.68
N LYS A 948 -5.32 0.22 -21.84
CA LYS A 948 -6.50 1.12 -21.93
C LYS A 948 -7.74 0.67 -21.14
N GLU A 949 -7.61 -0.18 -20.14
CA GLU A 949 -8.78 -0.84 -19.50
C GLU A 949 -9.57 -1.75 -20.47
N ILE A 950 -8.88 -2.41 -21.42
CA ILE A 950 -9.51 -3.31 -22.39
C ILE A 950 -8.81 -4.67 -22.39
N GLY A 951 -9.36 -5.62 -21.66
CA GLY A 951 -8.85 -6.99 -21.58
C GLY A 951 -9.94 -8.02 -21.28
N THR A 952 -9.57 -9.30 -21.26
CA THR A 952 -10.36 -10.47 -20.83
C THR A 952 -9.48 -11.73 -20.94
N THR A 953 -9.99 -12.90 -20.61
CA THR A 953 -9.38 -14.19 -21.00
C THR A 953 -9.54 -14.37 -22.52
N THR A 954 -8.45 -14.17 -23.27
CA THR A 954 -8.41 -14.21 -24.74
C THR A 954 -6.98 -14.59 -25.21
N THR A 955 -6.73 -14.66 -26.51
CA THR A 955 -5.41 -15.01 -27.05
C THR A 955 -4.38 -13.88 -26.84
N PRO A 956 -3.07 -14.19 -26.77
CA PRO A 956 -2.02 -13.18 -26.56
C PRO A 956 -2.05 -12.02 -27.56
N PHE A 957 -2.37 -12.25 -28.84
CA PHE A 957 -2.46 -11.16 -29.81
C PHE A 957 -3.76 -10.35 -29.69
N ASP A 958 -4.92 -10.96 -29.36
CA ASP A 958 -6.16 -10.19 -29.14
C ASP A 958 -6.01 -9.20 -27.96
N MET A 959 -5.20 -9.54 -26.95
CA MET A 959 -4.87 -8.61 -25.86
C MET A 959 -4.17 -7.33 -26.35
N VAL A 960 -3.20 -7.40 -27.27
CA VAL A 960 -2.56 -6.19 -27.84
C VAL A 960 -3.44 -5.51 -28.89
N VAL A 961 -4.21 -6.27 -29.68
CA VAL A 961 -5.17 -5.72 -30.66
C VAL A 961 -6.25 -4.89 -30.00
N ARG A 962 -6.84 -5.40 -28.91
CA ARG A 962 -7.84 -4.72 -28.07
C ARG A 962 -7.38 -3.35 -27.56
N ASN A 963 -6.08 -3.19 -27.34
CA ASN A 963 -5.49 -1.95 -26.83
C ASN A 963 -4.92 -1.03 -27.93
N ASP A 964 -5.05 -1.36 -29.22
CA ASP A 964 -4.33 -0.71 -30.34
C ASP A 964 -2.79 -0.73 -30.20
N LEU A 965 -2.23 -1.71 -29.49
CA LEU A 965 -0.77 -1.89 -29.34
C LEU A 965 -0.19 -2.82 -30.43
N ASP A 966 -1.04 -3.55 -31.16
CA ASP A 966 -0.62 -4.53 -32.15
C ASP A 966 0.21 -3.96 -33.31
N ARG A 967 1.14 -4.77 -33.82
CA ARG A 967 2.03 -4.46 -34.96
C ARG A 967 1.33 -3.80 -36.16
N TYR A 968 0.13 -4.25 -36.53
CA TYR A 968 -0.59 -3.70 -37.69
C TYR A 968 -1.12 -2.30 -37.39
N ARG A 969 -1.55 -2.03 -36.15
CA ARG A 969 -1.97 -0.72 -35.69
C ARG A 969 -0.81 0.26 -35.52
N LEU A 970 0.37 -0.21 -35.09
CA LEU A 970 1.59 0.60 -35.07
C LEU A 970 2.00 1.03 -36.49
N VAL A 971 1.96 0.12 -37.48
CA VAL A 971 2.17 0.45 -38.91
C VAL A 971 1.17 1.53 -39.39
N MET A 972 -0.12 1.40 -39.06
CA MET A 972 -1.11 2.43 -39.38
C MET A 972 -0.79 3.77 -38.72
N ASP A 973 -0.39 3.79 -37.45
CA ASP A 973 -0.13 5.04 -36.73
C ASP A 973 1.08 5.81 -37.29
N VAL A 974 2.07 5.13 -37.87
CA VAL A 974 3.15 5.75 -38.66
C VAL A 974 2.60 6.32 -39.97
N ILE A 975 1.82 5.53 -40.73
CA ILE A 975 1.21 5.97 -42.00
C ILE A 975 0.32 7.20 -41.81
N ASP A 976 -0.44 7.25 -40.71
CA ASP A 976 -1.37 8.32 -40.36
C ASP A 976 -0.67 9.62 -39.88
N ARG A 977 0.64 9.58 -39.56
CA ARG A 977 1.37 10.73 -38.98
C ARG A 977 2.54 11.25 -39.80
N VAL A 978 3.21 10.41 -40.60
CA VAL A 978 4.29 10.89 -41.48
C VAL A 978 3.69 11.77 -42.58
N PRO A 979 4.14 13.03 -42.76
CA PRO A 979 3.55 13.97 -43.71
C PRO A 979 3.47 13.40 -45.13
N GLY A 980 2.26 13.41 -45.70
CA GLY A 980 2.00 12.88 -47.05
C GLY A 980 2.17 11.36 -47.22
N LEU A 981 2.36 10.59 -46.14
CA LEU A 981 2.43 9.12 -46.23
C LEU A 981 1.04 8.48 -46.34
N ALA A 982 0.04 8.96 -45.58
CA ALA A 982 -1.33 8.44 -45.60
C ALA A 982 -1.94 8.30 -47.01
N VAL A 983 -1.68 9.24 -47.91
CA VAL A 983 -2.13 9.18 -49.32
C VAL A 983 -1.32 8.18 -50.14
N ARG A 984 0.01 8.15 -49.97
CA ARG A 984 0.91 7.26 -50.72
C ARG A 984 0.78 5.79 -50.30
N ALA A 985 0.50 5.53 -49.04
CA ALA A 985 0.46 4.22 -48.41
C ALA A 985 -0.96 3.70 -48.12
N ALA A 986 -2.01 4.33 -48.66
CA ALA A 986 -3.42 3.99 -48.38
C ALA A 986 -3.75 2.49 -48.55
N ALA A 987 -3.20 1.83 -49.58
CA ALA A 987 -3.40 0.40 -49.79
C ALA A 987 -2.64 -0.51 -48.80
N VAL A 988 -1.53 -0.03 -48.22
CA VAL A 988 -0.83 -0.72 -47.11
C VAL A 988 -1.64 -0.54 -45.83
N ARG A 989 -2.11 0.68 -45.56
CA ARG A 989 -2.97 1.02 -44.41
C ARG A 989 -4.24 0.16 -44.37
N GLN A 990 -4.98 0.10 -45.48
CA GLN A 990 -6.17 -0.73 -45.59
C GLN A 990 -5.86 -2.20 -45.31
N ARG A 991 -4.76 -2.75 -45.87
CA ARG A 991 -4.35 -4.12 -45.59
C ARG A 991 -4.11 -4.37 -44.10
N MET A 992 -3.58 -3.41 -43.35
CA MET A 992 -3.40 -3.55 -41.90
C MET A 992 -4.76 -3.65 -41.17
N GLU A 993 -5.78 -2.93 -41.64
CA GLU A 993 -7.15 -3.01 -41.12
C GLU A 993 -7.81 -4.36 -41.48
N ASP A 994 -7.66 -4.81 -42.73
CA ASP A 994 -8.15 -6.10 -43.22
C ASP A 994 -7.56 -7.29 -42.42
N VAL A 995 -6.29 -7.22 -41.99
CA VAL A 995 -5.68 -8.26 -41.15
C VAL A 995 -6.26 -8.24 -39.72
N ARG A 996 -6.50 -7.08 -39.12
CA ARG A 996 -7.15 -7.00 -37.79
C ARG A 996 -8.60 -7.52 -37.82
N LEU A 997 -9.33 -7.29 -38.92
CA LEU A 997 -10.65 -7.89 -39.15
C LEU A 997 -10.56 -9.42 -39.28
N ARG A 998 -9.64 -9.95 -40.10
CA ARG A 998 -9.44 -11.41 -40.22
C ARG A 998 -9.00 -12.05 -38.90
N HIS A 999 -8.19 -11.38 -38.09
CA HIS A 999 -7.82 -11.84 -36.74
C HIS A 999 -9.06 -11.96 -35.84
N HIS A 1000 -9.94 -10.95 -35.83
CA HIS A 1000 -11.18 -10.95 -35.04
C HIS A 1000 -12.06 -12.17 -35.34
N ASP A 1001 -12.24 -12.51 -36.61
CA ASP A 1001 -13.01 -13.69 -37.01
C ASP A 1001 -12.26 -14.99 -36.68
N TRP A 1002 -10.94 -15.03 -36.95
CA TRP A 1002 -10.11 -16.21 -36.76
C TRP A 1002 -10.08 -16.70 -35.30
N ILE A 1003 -9.85 -15.82 -34.31
CA ILE A 1003 -9.80 -16.23 -32.89
C ILE A 1003 -11.15 -16.81 -32.42
N ARG A 1004 -12.27 -16.36 -32.99
CA ARG A 1004 -13.63 -16.84 -32.65
C ARG A 1004 -13.96 -18.20 -33.27
N VAL A 1005 -13.30 -18.57 -34.37
CA VAL A 1005 -13.48 -19.85 -35.06
C VAL A 1005 -12.46 -20.90 -34.60
N HIS A 1006 -11.23 -20.48 -34.29
CA HIS A 1006 -10.09 -21.38 -34.06
C HIS A 1006 -9.57 -21.40 -32.61
N GLY A 1007 -9.82 -20.36 -31.81
CA GLY A 1007 -9.31 -20.26 -30.43
C GLY A 1007 -7.80 -20.01 -30.31
N THR A 1008 -7.12 -19.74 -31.42
CA THR A 1008 -5.67 -19.44 -31.49
C THR A 1008 -5.44 -18.16 -32.28
N ASP A 1009 -4.25 -17.56 -32.15
CA ASP A 1009 -3.84 -16.42 -32.98
C ASP A 1009 -3.63 -16.80 -34.45
N LEU A 1010 -3.47 -15.79 -35.31
CA LEU A 1010 -3.20 -15.97 -36.74
C LEU A 1010 -1.83 -16.66 -36.95
N PRO A 1011 -1.68 -17.56 -37.93
CA PRO A 1011 -0.40 -18.22 -38.21
C PRO A 1011 0.75 -17.23 -38.43
N GLU A 1012 0.55 -16.18 -39.24
CA GLU A 1012 1.59 -15.17 -39.49
C GLU A 1012 1.88 -14.21 -38.31
N VAL A 1013 1.21 -14.41 -37.17
CA VAL A 1013 1.50 -13.78 -35.89
C VAL A 1013 2.20 -14.76 -34.95
N ALA A 1014 1.68 -15.99 -34.85
CA ALA A 1014 2.22 -17.05 -33.99
C ALA A 1014 3.55 -17.64 -34.50
N ASP A 1015 3.67 -17.82 -35.82
CA ASP A 1015 4.86 -18.30 -36.52
C ASP A 1015 5.82 -17.15 -36.92
N TRP A 1016 5.62 -15.94 -36.38
CA TRP A 1016 6.43 -14.77 -36.72
C TRP A 1016 7.82 -14.85 -36.10
N THR A 1017 8.85 -14.54 -36.89
CA THR A 1017 10.23 -14.36 -36.42
C THR A 1017 10.84 -13.08 -37.02
N TRP A 1018 11.89 -12.56 -36.36
CA TRP A 1018 12.74 -11.53 -36.95
C TRP A 1018 13.59 -12.12 -38.09
N ASP A 1019 13.66 -11.44 -39.24
CA ASP A 1019 14.33 -11.93 -40.46
C ASP A 1019 15.69 -11.26 -40.76
N GLY A 1020 16.06 -10.22 -40.01
CA GLY A 1020 17.32 -9.47 -40.15
C GLY A 1020 17.09 -8.03 -40.56
#